data_AF-A0A925AH61-F1
#
_entry.id   AF-A0A925AH61-F1
#
_cell.length_a   1.000
_cell.length_b   1.000
_cell.length_c   1.000
_cell.angle_alpha   90.00
_cell.angle_beta   90.00
_cell.angle_gamma   90.00
#
_symmetry.space_group_name_H-M   'P 1'
#
loop_
_entity.id
_entity.type
_entity.pdbx_description
1 polymer ?
#
loop_
_entity_poly.entity_id
_entity_poly.type
_entity_poly.pdbx_seq_one_letter_code
_entity_poly.pdbx_strand_id
1 'polypeptide(L)'
;MKIKHHLPLAGLSLLFSLTINYLPAQNTHRVPADFPKIQAAIDAAQVGDTVLVSPGVYFENLQLRGRDIVLSSRYFLEADPAKTIRETVIDGSQPTQPDTASCILIWKGETQATVIQGFTLRGGKGTRWYDHYVPGYFREGGGILSEFSSPVIRHNIIRDNTVPKEGANLISHGGGGIRCGDGAPRIEGNQIIHNRADGYGGGIVFNYCPGTVVKNNIIAFNIGGKDYSGGGFWATGVAGTVITLSNNTIAYNQSPGPVTQFGGKAGGIWVFEITVKVQNNIVWGNTQATGKPIGSANALLQLQYNCVETGFGGTGTIAADPMFRDTLSFVLEAGSPAIDEGNPDIVFDDFSRNSRSAAFPARGKMRNDLGAFGGSAAKNPACPASFLDSNIFSKVLNSPVVSTPGDSRSVNWIDIDNDMDLDLFISNGPQAGENNFLYKNNGTGGFTAVTNNPIVQDGKPSDGATWGDYDNDGDVDCFVVNWYGVNNLCYKNKGDGTFEQITTGNFVNDGGFSETASWGDFDNDGWLDLYVTNSDGNFKNFLYRNLHDGTFQKVTTGSPVTDAFTSRSVNWTDFNNDGKLDLFVSNESNQNENLYRNDGNGSFTKLTTGPLVTAGGKTMSSSWGDYDNDGDLDVFLANDQGNDGLFRNDGNETFFKITTGPVVTSGGNSFNSEWADVDNDADLDLFVTNSFWGGLWKNFLFLNNGDGTFTKNTTEIPATDEGWSYGSAFGDWDCDGDLDLGVATCFNANQTDYLYENHSAENGNNWLEIKLIGTTSNRSAIGAKIRVTATINGQQITQLREISAQSGYCGQNQLAAHFGLADADLVTMAVEWPSGLEQLFGNLAANHCLTLIEGQAPTSVSQSPSSQDNRSLILQPNPSSDSVKVVWEQQKSETVLLLVFDLEAKLVHTQNIPANAGHNEWAMTEHLPAGNYTVTLQGKDWEVVGQWIKLK
;
A
#
# COMPACT_ATOMS: atom_id res chain seq x y z
N MET A 1 23.92 -29.31 -71.51
CA MET A 1 23.03 -29.02 -70.35
C MET A 1 23.96 -28.86 -69.14
N LYS A 2 24.29 -27.67 -68.61
CA LYS A 2 23.46 -26.58 -68.02
C LYS A 2 22.52 -27.08 -66.90
N ILE A 3 22.31 -26.47 -65.71
CA ILE A 3 23.05 -25.59 -64.73
C ILE A 3 21.97 -24.94 -63.82
N LYS A 4 22.14 -24.54 -62.54
CA LYS A 4 22.92 -24.92 -61.34
C LYS A 4 22.49 -23.93 -60.20
N HIS A 5 22.85 -24.18 -58.93
CA HIS A 5 22.69 -23.31 -57.73
C HIS A 5 21.29 -23.29 -57.08
N HIS A 6 21.05 -23.24 -55.75
CA HIS A 6 21.73 -22.79 -54.49
C HIS A 6 21.44 -21.34 -54.00
N LEU A 7 20.88 -21.27 -52.77
CA LEU A 7 20.93 -20.21 -51.74
C LEU A 7 20.13 -18.89 -51.98
N PRO A 8 19.74 -18.12 -50.93
CA PRO A 8 19.52 -18.49 -49.51
C PRO A 8 18.17 -17.98 -48.93
N LEU A 9 17.92 -18.22 -47.62
CA LEU A 9 16.97 -17.43 -46.82
C LEU A 9 17.35 -15.94 -46.88
N ALA A 10 16.38 -15.08 -47.20
CA ALA A 10 16.43 -13.67 -46.85
C ALA A 10 15.58 -13.46 -45.60
N GLY A 11 16.22 -13.28 -44.45
CA GLY A 11 15.54 -12.77 -43.26
C GLY A 11 15.15 -11.32 -43.54
N LEU A 12 13.85 -11.04 -43.62
CA LEU A 12 13.35 -9.67 -43.67
C LEU A 12 12.86 -9.29 -42.26
N SER A 13 13.66 -8.45 -41.61
CA SER A 13 13.36 -7.80 -40.34
C SER A 13 11.98 -7.12 -40.37
N LEU A 14 11.08 -7.56 -39.49
CA LEU A 14 9.89 -6.79 -39.10
C LEU A 14 10.03 -6.26 -37.66
N LEU A 15 11.26 -5.86 -37.32
CA LEU A 15 11.58 -4.91 -36.25
C LEU A 15 12.14 -3.66 -36.95
N PHE A 16 11.94 -2.49 -36.34
CA PHE A 16 12.15 -1.13 -36.90
C PHE A 16 11.05 -0.57 -37.82
N SER A 17 9.96 -0.08 -37.22
CA SER A 17 9.28 1.13 -37.71
C SER A 17 8.55 1.95 -36.62
N LEU A 18 9.09 2.01 -35.39
CA LEU A 18 8.47 2.77 -34.29
C LEU A 18 9.45 3.42 -33.29
N THR A 19 10.72 3.63 -33.68
CA THR A 19 11.80 4.09 -32.78
C THR A 19 12.38 5.47 -33.13
N ILE A 20 11.73 6.27 -33.98
CA ILE A 20 12.34 7.47 -34.60
C ILE A 20 12.40 8.73 -33.69
N ASN A 21 11.67 8.77 -32.56
CA ASN A 21 11.58 9.99 -31.72
C ASN A 21 12.24 9.93 -30.32
N TYR A 22 12.71 8.77 -29.87
CA TYR A 22 13.29 8.61 -28.51
C TYR A 22 14.80 8.40 -28.46
N LEU A 23 15.41 7.99 -29.58
CA LEU A 23 16.86 7.82 -29.74
C LEU A 23 17.36 8.45 -31.07
N PRO A 24 17.75 9.73 -31.07
CA PRO A 24 18.53 10.31 -32.16
C PRO A 24 20.01 9.96 -31.95
N ALA A 25 20.47 8.80 -32.45
CA ALA A 25 21.88 8.46 -32.28
C ALA A 25 22.57 7.73 -33.44
N GLN A 26 23.86 8.05 -33.63
CA GLN A 26 24.76 7.34 -34.53
C GLN A 26 25.32 6.06 -33.88
N ASN A 27 25.65 6.09 -32.58
CA ASN A 27 26.05 4.91 -31.80
C ASN A 27 25.36 4.87 -30.43
N THR A 28 25.40 3.70 -29.80
CA THR A 28 24.87 3.48 -28.44
C THR A 28 25.92 2.83 -27.55
N HIS A 29 26.20 3.45 -26.40
CA HIS A 29 27.12 2.97 -25.37
C HIS A 29 26.29 2.42 -24.21
N ARG A 30 26.32 1.10 -23.97
CA ARG A 30 25.47 0.46 -22.94
C ARG A 30 26.18 0.35 -21.61
N VAL A 31 25.46 0.58 -20.53
CA VAL A 31 25.94 0.43 -19.15
C VAL A 31 25.08 -0.64 -18.44
N PRO A 32 25.69 -1.62 -17.73
CA PRO A 32 27.13 -1.83 -17.53
C PRO A 32 27.84 -2.58 -18.69
N ALA A 33 27.11 -2.95 -19.76
CA ALA A 33 27.56 -3.98 -20.72
C ALA A 33 28.77 -3.61 -21.59
N ASP A 34 28.84 -2.37 -22.10
CA ASP A 34 29.98 -1.87 -22.88
C ASP A 34 30.95 -1.06 -21.98
N PHE A 35 30.44 -0.44 -20.91
CA PHE A 35 31.21 0.34 -19.93
C PHE A 35 30.73 0.05 -18.50
N PRO A 36 31.62 -0.19 -17.52
CA PRO A 36 31.24 -0.52 -16.14
C PRO A 36 30.73 0.67 -15.32
N LYS A 37 30.71 1.88 -15.89
CA LYS A 37 30.32 3.14 -15.24
C LYS A 37 29.65 4.08 -16.23
N ILE A 38 28.65 4.83 -15.80
CA ILE A 38 27.94 5.81 -16.62
C ILE A 38 28.89 6.94 -17.03
N GLN A 39 29.71 7.46 -16.11
CA GLN A 39 30.67 8.51 -16.46
C GLN A 39 31.70 8.05 -17.50
N ALA A 40 32.07 6.76 -17.51
CA ALA A 40 32.99 6.20 -18.50
C ALA A 40 32.35 6.11 -19.90
N ALA A 41 31.07 5.73 -19.99
CA ALA A 41 30.30 5.76 -21.24
C ALA A 41 30.12 7.20 -21.75
N ILE A 42 29.75 8.14 -20.87
CA ILE A 42 29.72 9.57 -21.19
C ILE A 42 31.08 10.05 -21.68
N ASP A 43 32.18 9.61 -21.06
CA ASP A 43 33.51 10.05 -21.47
C ASP A 43 33.99 9.48 -22.82
N ALA A 44 33.46 8.34 -23.25
CA ALA A 44 33.67 7.77 -24.59
C ALA A 44 32.72 8.33 -25.67
N ALA A 45 31.56 8.86 -25.28
CA ALA A 45 30.52 9.32 -26.19
C ALA A 45 30.92 10.56 -27.02
N GLN A 46 30.47 10.56 -28.28
CA GLN A 46 30.57 11.68 -29.22
C GLN A 46 29.23 12.44 -29.31
N VAL A 47 29.23 13.63 -29.94
CA VAL A 47 28.00 14.39 -30.18
C VAL A 47 27.04 13.58 -31.05
N GLY A 48 25.81 13.41 -30.57
CA GLY A 48 24.80 12.56 -31.21
C GLY A 48 24.92 11.07 -30.90
N ASP A 49 25.63 10.67 -29.85
CA ASP A 49 25.56 9.30 -29.31
C ASP A 49 24.48 9.19 -28.21
N THR A 50 24.06 7.95 -27.94
CA THR A 50 23.26 7.59 -26.75
C THR A 50 24.11 6.86 -25.72
N VAL A 51 24.01 7.24 -24.46
CA VAL A 51 24.42 6.40 -23.31
C VAL A 51 23.16 5.74 -22.76
N LEU A 52 23.06 4.41 -22.91
CA LEU A 52 21.89 3.62 -22.55
C LEU A 52 22.16 2.80 -21.29
N VAL A 53 21.50 3.15 -20.20
CA VAL A 53 21.75 2.59 -18.86
C VAL A 53 20.68 1.53 -18.54
N SER A 54 21.13 0.37 -18.07
CA SER A 54 20.24 -0.70 -17.61
C SER A 54 19.82 -0.48 -16.15
N PRO A 55 18.68 -1.03 -15.69
CA PRO A 55 18.29 -1.05 -14.28
C PRO A 55 19.44 -1.40 -13.32
N GLY A 56 19.46 -0.75 -12.16
CA GLY A 56 20.51 -0.84 -11.14
C GLY A 56 20.81 0.52 -10.50
N VAL A 57 21.44 0.48 -9.32
CA VAL A 57 21.87 1.68 -8.59
C VAL A 57 23.32 2.03 -8.92
N TYR A 58 23.53 3.23 -9.45
CA TYR A 58 24.83 3.74 -9.88
C TYR A 58 25.28 4.89 -8.98
N PHE A 59 26.21 4.61 -8.06
CA PHE A 59 26.83 5.60 -7.18
C PHE A 59 27.85 6.46 -7.93
N GLU A 60 27.36 7.48 -8.66
CA GLU A 60 28.15 8.37 -9.50
C GLU A 60 27.59 9.80 -9.52
N ASN A 61 28.47 10.81 -9.59
CA ASN A 61 28.12 12.19 -9.93
C ASN A 61 28.60 12.49 -11.35
N LEU A 62 27.66 12.70 -12.27
CA LEU A 62 27.93 12.73 -13.70
C LEU A 62 28.25 14.14 -14.22
N GLN A 63 29.12 14.22 -15.23
CA GLN A 63 29.51 15.47 -15.89
C GLN A 63 29.48 15.28 -17.41
N LEU A 64 28.60 16.01 -18.10
CA LEU A 64 28.42 15.87 -19.56
C LEU A 64 29.51 16.61 -20.36
N ARG A 65 30.03 17.72 -19.83
CA ARG A 65 31.25 18.44 -20.29
C ARG A 65 31.20 18.94 -21.74
N GLY A 66 30.03 19.36 -22.21
CA GLY A 66 29.80 19.91 -23.56
C GLY A 66 29.49 18.84 -24.61
N ARG A 67 28.98 17.68 -24.19
CA ARG A 67 28.56 16.60 -25.07
C ARG A 67 27.06 16.64 -25.27
N ASP A 68 26.63 17.00 -26.48
CA ASP A 68 25.24 16.82 -26.92
C ASP A 68 24.94 15.34 -27.15
N ILE A 69 24.51 14.66 -26.09
CA ILE A 69 24.18 13.23 -26.06
C ILE A 69 22.81 12.97 -25.44
N VAL A 70 22.24 11.82 -25.77
CA VAL A 70 21.07 11.29 -25.04
C VAL A 70 21.57 10.36 -23.94
N LEU A 71 21.49 10.79 -22.70
CA LEU A 71 21.62 9.92 -21.53
C LEU A 71 20.22 9.39 -21.20
N SER A 72 20.03 8.08 -21.33
CA SER A 72 18.72 7.44 -21.16
C SER A 72 18.84 6.13 -20.39
N SER A 73 17.87 5.86 -19.50
CA SER A 73 17.63 4.46 -19.10
C SER A 73 16.97 3.68 -20.23
N ARG A 74 16.74 2.38 -20.02
CA ARG A 74 16.02 1.50 -20.94
C ARG A 74 14.50 1.66 -20.94
N TYR A 75 13.91 2.58 -20.17
CA TYR A 75 12.45 2.67 -19.94
C TYR A 75 11.59 2.58 -21.23
N PHE A 76 11.98 3.25 -22.31
CA PHE A 76 11.26 3.22 -23.58
C PHE A 76 11.31 1.87 -24.34
N LEU A 77 12.13 0.90 -23.90
CA LEU A 77 12.26 -0.45 -24.45
C LEU A 77 11.44 -1.50 -23.68
N GLU A 78 11.29 -1.32 -22.36
CA GLU A 78 10.73 -2.33 -21.46
C GLU A 78 9.20 -2.31 -21.43
N ALA A 79 8.60 -3.38 -20.86
CA ALA A 79 7.15 -3.55 -20.75
C ALA A 79 6.53 -2.59 -19.73
N ASP A 80 7.13 -2.46 -18.54
CA ASP A 80 6.85 -1.40 -17.57
C ASP A 80 7.97 -0.35 -17.56
N PRO A 81 7.74 0.83 -18.16
CA PRO A 81 8.71 1.91 -18.18
C PRO A 81 8.80 2.64 -16.82
N ALA A 82 7.75 2.63 -16.00
CA ALA A 82 7.77 3.30 -14.71
C ALA A 82 8.65 2.56 -13.71
N LYS A 83 8.47 1.24 -13.56
CA LYS A 83 9.41 0.35 -12.86
C LYS A 83 10.85 0.56 -13.32
N THR A 84 11.07 0.57 -14.64
CA THR A 84 12.41 0.82 -15.21
C THR A 84 13.03 2.16 -14.81
N ILE A 85 12.23 3.23 -14.65
CA ILE A 85 12.72 4.56 -14.21
C ILE A 85 13.20 4.52 -12.76
N ARG A 86 12.52 3.74 -11.92
CA ARG A 86 12.79 3.61 -10.48
C ARG A 86 14.03 2.79 -10.23
N GLU A 87 14.11 1.64 -10.88
CA GLU A 87 15.25 0.74 -10.76
C GLU A 87 16.52 1.33 -11.36
N THR A 88 16.43 2.26 -12.34
CA THR A 88 17.62 2.92 -12.92
C THR A 88 17.99 4.18 -12.13
N VAL A 89 18.62 3.97 -10.96
CA VAL A 89 19.00 5.04 -10.02
C VAL A 89 20.39 5.59 -10.31
N ILE A 90 20.53 6.91 -10.43
CA ILE A 90 21.82 7.61 -10.31
C ILE A 90 21.86 8.24 -8.91
N ASP A 91 22.73 7.69 -8.06
CA ASP A 91 22.83 8.04 -6.64
C ASP A 91 24.08 8.91 -6.39
N GLY A 92 23.84 10.20 -6.18
CA GLY A 92 24.87 11.21 -5.98
C GLY A 92 25.43 11.29 -4.57
N SER A 93 25.07 10.37 -3.66
CA SER A 93 25.40 10.43 -2.23
C SER A 93 26.88 10.22 -1.89
N GLN A 94 27.67 9.64 -2.80
CA GLN A 94 29.09 9.31 -2.62
C GLN A 94 30.05 10.13 -3.52
N PRO A 95 30.05 11.48 -3.45
CA PRO A 95 30.86 12.30 -4.32
C PRO A 95 32.34 12.20 -3.98
N THR A 96 33.14 11.68 -4.92
CA THR A 96 34.61 11.70 -4.85
C THR A 96 35.20 13.11 -4.74
N GLN A 97 34.42 14.13 -5.12
CA GLN A 97 34.72 15.55 -4.93
C GLN A 97 33.45 16.24 -4.38
N PRO A 98 33.38 16.57 -3.08
CA PRO A 98 32.19 17.21 -2.47
C PRO A 98 31.81 18.59 -3.05
N ASP A 99 32.68 19.18 -3.86
CA ASP A 99 32.43 20.41 -4.61
C ASP A 99 31.79 20.15 -6.00
N THR A 100 31.68 18.91 -6.48
CA THR A 100 30.89 18.54 -7.67
C THR A 100 29.89 17.44 -7.33
N ALA A 101 29.00 17.73 -6.37
CA ALA A 101 28.11 16.74 -5.76
C ALA A 101 26.67 16.75 -6.30
N SER A 102 26.39 17.42 -7.42
CA SER A 102 25.15 17.20 -8.17
C SER A 102 25.08 15.76 -8.69
N CYS A 103 23.90 15.13 -8.80
CA CYS A 103 23.81 13.83 -9.50
C CYS A 103 24.21 13.98 -10.97
N ILE A 104 23.81 15.07 -11.63
CA ILE A 104 24.22 15.43 -13.00
C ILE A 104 24.62 16.90 -13.08
N LEU A 105 25.77 17.16 -13.72
CA LEU A 105 26.35 18.48 -13.97
C LEU A 105 26.51 18.73 -15.48
N ILE A 106 25.94 19.83 -15.95
CA ILE A 106 25.88 20.30 -17.34
C ILE A 106 26.33 21.76 -17.32
N TRP A 107 27.35 22.18 -18.08
CA TRP A 107 27.97 23.50 -17.82
C TRP A 107 28.80 24.14 -18.94
N LYS A 108 28.80 23.57 -20.16
CA LYS A 108 29.79 23.88 -21.20
C LYS A 108 29.16 24.06 -22.58
N GLY A 109 27.95 24.61 -22.63
CA GLY A 109 27.26 24.95 -23.88
C GLY A 109 26.46 23.80 -24.49
N GLU A 110 26.13 22.78 -23.70
CA GLU A 110 25.17 21.72 -24.08
C GLU A 110 23.85 22.34 -24.58
N THR A 111 23.31 21.83 -25.69
CA THR A 111 22.10 22.34 -26.36
C THR A 111 20.89 21.45 -26.04
N GLN A 112 19.73 21.73 -26.66
CA GLN A 112 18.55 20.86 -26.55
C GLN A 112 18.73 19.48 -27.24
N ALA A 113 19.87 19.22 -27.88
CA ALA A 113 20.27 17.86 -28.28
C ALA A 113 20.81 17.03 -27.10
N THR A 114 21.22 17.67 -25.99
CA THR A 114 21.45 17.00 -24.71
C THR A 114 20.10 16.63 -24.08
N VAL A 115 19.84 15.34 -23.91
CA VAL A 115 18.60 14.83 -23.32
C VAL A 115 18.91 13.92 -22.14
N ILE A 116 18.28 14.19 -20.99
CA ILE A 116 18.34 13.38 -19.77
C ILE A 116 16.96 12.78 -19.54
N GLN A 117 16.85 11.45 -19.60
CA GLN A 117 15.56 10.78 -19.50
C GLN A 117 15.57 9.39 -18.87
N GLY A 118 14.50 9.09 -18.15
CA GLY A 118 14.21 7.75 -17.68
C GLY A 118 14.91 7.35 -16.38
N PHE A 119 15.42 8.29 -15.57
CA PHE A 119 16.19 7.97 -14.36
C PHE A 119 15.49 8.34 -13.07
N THR A 120 15.88 7.70 -11.98
CA THR A 120 15.70 8.21 -10.62
C THR A 120 17.00 8.86 -10.15
N LEU A 121 16.97 10.15 -9.81
CA LEU A 121 18.14 10.95 -9.40
C LEU A 121 18.02 11.31 -7.92
N ARG A 122 18.90 10.78 -7.06
CA ARG A 122 18.82 10.99 -5.60
C ARG A 122 20.16 11.19 -4.89
N GLY A 123 20.11 11.71 -3.67
CA GLY A 123 21.27 11.81 -2.77
C GLY A 123 22.29 12.91 -3.12
N GLY A 124 22.05 13.69 -4.19
CA GLY A 124 22.94 14.75 -4.62
C GLY A 124 23.00 15.93 -3.65
N LYS A 125 24.20 16.49 -3.46
CA LYS A 125 24.51 17.56 -2.48
C LYS A 125 24.83 18.93 -3.08
N GLY A 126 24.53 19.09 -4.37
CA GLY A 126 24.75 20.31 -5.14
C GLY A 126 26.22 20.53 -5.49
N THR A 127 26.45 21.12 -6.67
CA THR A 127 27.79 21.48 -7.13
C THR A 127 28.16 22.86 -6.63
N ARG A 128 29.37 22.99 -6.09
CA ARG A 128 29.96 24.24 -5.65
C ARG A 128 30.72 24.88 -6.81
N TRP A 129 30.32 26.08 -7.19
CA TRP A 129 30.86 26.80 -8.33
C TRP A 129 30.98 28.31 -8.00
N TYR A 130 31.61 29.08 -8.88
CA TYR A 130 31.82 30.53 -8.67
C TYR A 130 30.94 31.32 -9.64
N ASP A 131 29.99 32.08 -9.08
CA ASP A 131 29.04 32.87 -9.85
C ASP A 131 29.70 34.16 -10.37
N HIS A 132 29.39 34.53 -11.61
CA HIS A 132 30.00 35.66 -12.31
C HIS A 132 29.16 36.96 -12.27
N TYR A 133 27.89 36.89 -11.85
CA TYR A 133 27.01 38.04 -11.63
C TYR A 133 27.14 38.58 -10.20
N VAL A 134 27.26 37.69 -9.21
CA VAL A 134 27.44 37.98 -7.79
C VAL A 134 28.75 37.31 -7.33
N PRO A 135 29.91 38.00 -7.45
CA PRO A 135 31.23 37.40 -7.31
C PRO A 135 31.45 36.63 -5.98
N GLY A 136 31.38 35.30 -6.04
CA GLY A 136 31.60 34.41 -4.90
C GLY A 136 31.14 32.98 -5.16
N TYR A 137 31.25 32.12 -4.13
CA TYR A 137 30.90 30.71 -4.28
C TYR A 137 29.43 30.44 -3.98
N PHE A 138 28.81 29.66 -4.85
CA PHE A 138 27.45 29.15 -4.73
C PHE A 138 27.50 27.63 -4.61
N ARG A 139 26.50 27.00 -3.99
CA ARG A 139 26.30 25.53 -4.00
C ARG A 139 24.88 25.25 -4.48
N GLU A 140 24.72 24.66 -5.66
CA GLU A 140 23.40 24.59 -6.32
C GLU A 140 23.15 23.28 -7.09
N GLY A 141 21.88 22.98 -7.34
CA GLY A 141 21.44 21.87 -8.21
C GLY A 141 21.77 20.51 -7.61
N GLY A 142 21.03 20.07 -6.59
CA GLY A 142 21.24 18.80 -5.92
C GLY A 142 21.11 17.61 -6.87
N GLY A 143 19.94 17.44 -7.49
CA GLY A 143 19.74 16.44 -8.54
C GLY A 143 20.48 16.84 -9.82
N ILE A 144 20.10 17.97 -10.41
CA ILE A 144 20.71 18.49 -11.66
C ILE A 144 21.15 19.94 -11.50
N LEU A 145 22.40 20.23 -11.86
CA LEU A 145 22.88 21.58 -12.16
C LEU A 145 23.15 21.74 -13.65
N SER A 146 22.55 22.75 -14.29
CA SER A 146 22.76 23.10 -15.70
C SER A 146 23.09 24.58 -15.90
N GLU A 147 24.33 24.92 -16.25
CA GLU A 147 24.75 26.31 -16.49
C GLU A 147 25.21 26.57 -17.92
N PHE A 148 24.92 27.76 -18.47
CA PHE A 148 25.25 28.15 -19.85
C PHE A 148 24.72 27.17 -20.92
N SER A 149 23.71 26.38 -20.56
CA SER A 149 23.33 25.15 -21.24
C SER A 149 21.81 25.00 -21.28
N SER A 150 21.31 24.37 -22.34
CA SER A 150 19.89 24.29 -22.67
C SER A 150 19.40 22.84 -22.82
N PRO A 151 19.63 21.93 -21.85
CA PRO A 151 19.26 20.53 -21.98
C PRO A 151 17.73 20.32 -21.99
N VAL A 152 17.31 19.16 -22.50
CA VAL A 152 15.95 18.63 -22.30
C VAL A 152 16.01 17.61 -21.16
N ILE A 153 15.36 17.93 -20.04
CA ILE A 153 15.24 17.05 -18.88
C ILE A 153 13.80 16.56 -18.85
N ARG A 154 13.59 15.27 -19.15
CA ARG A 154 12.25 14.70 -19.28
C ARG A 154 12.13 13.29 -18.74
N HIS A 155 10.97 12.94 -18.20
CA HIS A 155 10.69 11.57 -17.78
C HIS A 155 11.65 11.01 -16.72
N ASN A 156 12.01 11.82 -15.73
CA ASN A 156 12.82 11.41 -14.59
C ASN A 156 12.03 11.55 -13.28
N ILE A 157 12.41 10.77 -12.27
CA ILE A 157 12.08 10.99 -10.87
C ILE A 157 13.30 11.68 -10.24
N ILE A 158 13.12 12.85 -9.64
CA ILE A 158 14.21 13.63 -9.02
C ILE A 158 13.82 13.83 -7.57
N ARG A 159 14.46 13.09 -6.66
CA ARG A 159 14.04 12.96 -5.26
C ARG A 159 15.18 12.98 -4.27
N ASP A 160 14.92 13.41 -3.04
CA ASP A 160 15.83 13.33 -1.89
C ASP A 160 17.22 13.97 -2.12
N ASN A 161 17.28 14.95 -3.01
CA ASN A 161 18.47 15.74 -3.23
C ASN A 161 18.47 16.93 -2.27
N THR A 162 19.58 17.16 -1.57
CA THR A 162 19.68 18.17 -0.50
C THR A 162 20.82 19.13 -0.76
N VAL A 163 20.53 20.42 -0.87
CA VAL A 163 21.52 21.49 -1.00
C VAL A 163 21.68 22.22 0.35
N PRO A 164 22.66 21.81 1.19
CA PRO A 164 22.82 22.33 2.56
C PRO A 164 23.54 23.69 2.59
N LYS A 165 23.32 24.46 3.66
CA LYS A 165 24.06 25.70 3.96
C LYS A 165 25.45 25.42 4.57
N GLU A 166 26.25 24.58 3.91
CA GLU A 166 27.54 24.10 4.43
C GLU A 166 28.73 24.39 3.51
N GLY A 167 29.73 25.09 4.05
CA GLY A 167 30.98 25.43 3.37
C GLY A 167 31.44 26.86 3.68
N ALA A 168 32.74 27.05 3.84
CA ALA A 168 33.30 28.38 4.06
C ALA A 168 33.16 29.26 2.81
N ASN A 169 32.74 30.51 3.01
CA ASN A 169 32.58 31.55 1.98
C ASN A 169 31.55 31.25 0.88
N LEU A 170 30.48 30.50 1.17
CA LEU A 170 29.30 30.45 0.31
C LEU A 170 28.49 31.76 0.43
N ILE A 171 28.16 32.38 -0.70
CA ILE A 171 27.25 33.54 -0.78
C ILE A 171 25.79 33.07 -0.82
N SER A 172 25.51 32.00 -1.57
CA SER A 172 24.15 31.47 -1.72
C SER A 172 24.14 29.97 -2.04
N HIS A 173 22.95 29.38 -1.93
CA HIS A 173 22.72 27.96 -2.17
C HIS A 173 21.24 27.69 -2.46
N GLY A 174 20.95 26.85 -3.46
CA GLY A 174 19.59 26.67 -3.95
C GLY A 174 19.41 25.55 -4.98
N GLY A 175 18.15 25.21 -5.27
CA GLY A 175 17.78 24.20 -6.26
C GLY A 175 18.09 22.78 -5.79
N GLY A 176 17.25 22.25 -4.90
CA GLY A 176 17.35 20.87 -4.42
C GLY A 176 17.25 19.88 -5.59
N GLY A 177 16.15 19.91 -6.34
CA GLY A 177 15.91 19.04 -7.48
C GLY A 177 16.69 19.47 -8.73
N ILE A 178 16.28 20.59 -9.34
CA ILE A 178 16.87 21.13 -10.58
C ILE A 178 17.25 22.59 -10.36
N ARG A 179 18.48 22.97 -10.75
CA ARG A 179 18.88 24.37 -10.95
C ARG A 179 19.43 24.55 -12.36
N CYS A 180 18.86 25.50 -13.11
CA CYS A 180 19.42 25.92 -14.40
C CYS A 180 19.72 27.43 -14.43
N GLY A 181 20.72 27.82 -15.20
CA GLY A 181 20.99 29.22 -15.51
C GLY A 181 21.64 29.46 -16.87
N ASP A 182 21.54 30.70 -17.34
CA ASP A 182 22.11 31.22 -18.60
C ASP A 182 21.85 30.34 -19.85
N GLY A 183 20.65 29.77 -19.93
CA GLY A 183 20.24 28.88 -21.02
C GLY A 183 18.72 28.74 -21.15
N ALA A 184 18.27 28.02 -22.16
CA ALA A 184 16.85 27.78 -22.46
C ALA A 184 16.50 26.28 -22.37
N PRO A 185 16.56 25.66 -21.17
CA PRO A 185 16.22 24.25 -20.99
C PRO A 185 14.74 23.96 -21.26
N ARG A 186 14.40 22.68 -21.33
CA ARG A 186 13.00 22.19 -21.31
C ARG A 186 12.86 21.15 -20.21
N ILE A 187 11.90 21.35 -19.31
CA ILE A 187 11.63 20.45 -18.17
C ILE A 187 10.25 19.82 -18.37
N GLU A 188 10.20 18.55 -18.77
CA GLU A 188 8.98 17.96 -19.33
C GLU A 188 8.63 16.57 -18.76
N GLY A 189 7.47 16.42 -18.12
CA GLY A 189 7.00 15.10 -17.69
C GLY A 189 7.90 14.43 -16.64
N ASN A 190 8.45 15.19 -15.69
CA ASN A 190 9.24 14.67 -14.57
C ASN A 190 8.42 14.69 -13.26
N GLN A 191 8.79 13.84 -12.32
CA GLN A 191 8.45 14.00 -10.90
C GLN A 191 9.65 14.64 -10.19
N ILE A 192 9.42 15.74 -9.48
CA ILE A 192 10.46 16.49 -8.77
C ILE A 192 9.95 16.68 -7.35
N ILE A 193 10.24 15.74 -6.45
CA ILE A 193 9.62 15.68 -5.13
C ILE A 193 10.59 15.41 -3.99
N HIS A 194 10.24 15.78 -2.74
CA HIS A 194 11.07 15.63 -1.53
C HIS A 194 12.49 16.25 -1.61
N ASN A 195 12.77 17.10 -2.59
CA ASN A 195 14.08 17.76 -2.68
C ASN A 195 14.15 18.97 -1.73
N ARG A 196 15.32 19.18 -1.13
CA ARG A 196 15.55 20.24 -0.15
C ARG A 196 16.66 21.19 -0.57
N ALA A 197 16.45 22.48 -0.37
CA ALA A 197 17.51 23.48 -0.38
C ALA A 197 17.35 24.42 0.82
N ASP A 198 18.41 24.57 1.62
CA ASP A 198 18.35 25.42 2.82
C ASP A 198 18.18 26.93 2.52
N GLY A 199 18.27 27.34 1.25
CA GLY A 199 18.26 28.74 0.80
C GLY A 199 17.03 29.08 -0.03
N TYR A 200 17.04 28.76 -1.33
CA TYR A 200 15.94 29.02 -2.28
C TYR A 200 15.69 27.83 -3.22
N GLY A 201 14.43 27.62 -3.63
CA GLY A 201 14.07 26.57 -4.59
C GLY A 201 14.36 25.15 -4.11
N GLY A 202 13.40 24.51 -3.45
CA GLY A 202 13.49 23.07 -3.18
C GLY A 202 13.41 22.27 -4.47
N GLY A 203 12.38 22.51 -5.29
CA GLY A 203 12.13 21.81 -6.55
C GLY A 203 12.97 22.34 -7.72
N ILE A 204 12.47 23.38 -8.43
CA ILE A 204 13.09 23.97 -9.62
C ILE A 204 13.57 25.40 -9.34
N VAL A 205 14.80 25.73 -9.78
CA VAL A 205 15.39 27.08 -9.81
C VAL A 205 15.79 27.44 -11.24
N PHE A 206 15.40 28.63 -11.70
CA PHE A 206 15.92 29.24 -12.94
C PHE A 206 16.55 30.61 -12.72
N ASN A 207 17.74 30.82 -13.30
CA ASN A 207 18.49 32.06 -13.23
C ASN A 207 18.85 32.55 -14.65
N TYR A 208 18.23 33.63 -15.13
CA TYR A 208 18.45 34.13 -16.50
C TYR A 208 18.14 33.09 -17.61
N CYS A 209 17.00 32.38 -17.50
CA CYS A 209 16.61 31.32 -18.46
C CYS A 209 15.47 31.74 -19.43
N PRO A 210 15.72 32.54 -20.48
CA PRO A 210 14.67 33.04 -21.38
C PRO A 210 14.08 31.98 -22.30
N GLY A 211 12.75 32.02 -22.50
CA GLY A 211 12.04 31.13 -23.42
C GLY A 211 11.83 29.71 -22.89
N THR A 212 12.21 29.45 -21.64
CA THR A 212 12.11 28.16 -20.97
C THR A 212 10.66 27.70 -20.79
N VAL A 213 10.44 26.39 -20.97
CA VAL A 213 9.15 25.73 -20.80
C VAL A 213 9.27 24.64 -19.72
N VAL A 214 8.34 24.68 -18.77
CA VAL A 214 8.13 23.64 -17.74
C VAL A 214 6.74 23.06 -17.99
N LYS A 215 6.66 21.81 -18.47
CA LYS A 215 5.40 21.19 -18.91
C LYS A 215 5.15 19.80 -18.32
N ASN A 216 3.93 19.51 -17.90
CA ASN A 216 3.49 18.16 -17.47
C ASN A 216 4.27 17.57 -16.27
N ASN A 217 4.85 18.39 -15.38
CA ASN A 217 5.63 17.90 -14.23
C ASN A 217 4.80 17.82 -12.94
N ILE A 218 5.17 16.89 -12.05
CA ILE A 218 4.84 16.96 -10.61
C ILE A 218 6.00 17.69 -9.92
N ILE A 219 5.68 18.70 -9.12
CA ILE A 219 6.64 19.46 -8.31
C ILE A 219 6.03 19.54 -6.92
N ALA A 220 6.37 18.58 -6.04
CA ALA A 220 5.67 18.42 -4.76
C ALA A 220 6.57 18.09 -3.57
N PHE A 221 6.11 18.39 -2.34
CA PHE A 221 6.84 18.13 -1.09
C PHE A 221 8.27 18.70 -1.01
N ASN A 222 8.67 19.59 -1.93
CA ASN A 222 10.00 20.16 -1.93
C ASN A 222 10.11 21.27 -0.87
N ILE A 223 11.26 21.35 -0.21
CA ILE A 223 11.50 22.29 0.90
C ILE A 223 12.57 23.28 0.50
N GLY A 224 12.23 24.57 0.42
CA GLY A 224 13.20 25.63 0.18
C GLY A 224 12.59 27.02 0.16
N GLY A 225 13.42 28.07 0.27
CA GLY A 225 12.92 29.45 0.31
C GLY A 225 13.08 30.18 1.64
N LYS A 226 13.85 29.61 2.58
CA LYS A 226 14.27 30.26 3.83
C LYS A 226 14.89 31.64 3.60
N ASP A 227 15.71 31.78 2.56
CA ASP A 227 16.38 33.04 2.21
C ASP A 227 15.64 33.82 1.11
N TYR A 228 15.11 33.16 0.06
CA TYR A 228 14.46 33.82 -1.10
C TYR A 228 13.16 33.18 -1.62
N SER A 229 12.40 32.46 -0.79
CA SER A 229 11.07 31.88 -1.12
C SER A 229 11.07 30.79 -2.22
N GLY A 230 9.88 30.33 -2.61
CA GLY A 230 9.68 29.38 -3.72
C GLY A 230 10.14 27.96 -3.38
N GLY A 231 9.37 27.22 -2.58
CA GLY A 231 9.67 25.82 -2.26
C GLY A 231 9.61 24.91 -3.49
N GLY A 232 8.55 25.00 -4.28
CA GLY A 232 8.37 24.23 -5.52
C GLY A 232 9.12 24.82 -6.71
N PHE A 233 8.86 26.08 -7.03
CA PHE A 233 9.43 26.78 -8.19
C PHE A 233 9.93 28.18 -7.83
N TRP A 234 11.14 28.50 -8.30
CA TRP A 234 11.78 29.80 -8.14
C TRP A 234 12.41 30.26 -9.46
N ALA A 235 12.24 31.54 -9.83
CA ALA A 235 12.91 32.09 -11.01
C ALA A 235 13.28 33.58 -10.93
N THR A 236 14.41 33.94 -11.54
CA THR A 236 14.84 35.32 -11.80
C THR A 236 15.45 35.48 -13.19
N GLY A 237 15.67 36.72 -13.64
CA GLY A 237 16.28 37.04 -14.92
C GLY A 237 16.21 38.53 -15.25
N VAL A 238 16.63 38.91 -16.47
CA VAL A 238 16.53 40.32 -16.92
C VAL A 238 15.10 40.69 -17.30
N ALA A 239 14.75 41.97 -17.13
CA ALA A 239 13.45 42.50 -17.54
C ALA A 239 13.13 42.18 -19.02
N GLY A 240 11.94 41.61 -19.26
CA GLY A 240 11.51 41.11 -20.58
C GLY A 240 11.76 39.62 -20.82
N THR A 241 12.46 38.92 -19.92
CA THR A 241 12.52 37.45 -19.89
C THR A 241 11.10 36.88 -19.70
N VAL A 242 10.77 35.84 -20.47
CA VAL A 242 9.50 35.11 -20.37
C VAL A 242 9.77 33.63 -20.10
N ILE A 243 9.09 33.06 -19.10
CA ILE A 243 9.08 31.63 -18.79
C ILE A 243 7.62 31.13 -18.83
N THR A 244 7.39 29.90 -19.27
CA THR A 244 6.06 29.28 -19.33
C THR A 244 5.99 28.05 -18.43
N LEU A 245 5.09 28.08 -17.45
CA LEU A 245 4.67 26.94 -16.65
C LEU A 245 3.32 26.47 -17.21
N SER A 246 3.31 25.35 -17.92
CA SER A 246 2.11 24.81 -18.57
C SER A 246 1.75 23.42 -18.05
N ASN A 247 0.54 23.21 -17.54
CA ASN A 247 0.03 21.89 -17.20
C ASN A 247 0.87 21.11 -16.16
N ASN A 248 1.33 21.77 -15.09
CA ASN A 248 2.06 21.13 -13.99
C ASN A 248 1.18 21.01 -12.73
N THR A 249 1.50 20.06 -11.87
CA THR A 249 0.95 19.98 -10.50
C THR A 249 2.03 20.44 -9.53
N ILE A 250 1.80 21.56 -8.84
CA ILE A 250 2.76 22.19 -7.91
C ILE A 250 2.13 22.18 -6.52
N ALA A 251 2.35 21.12 -5.74
CA ALA A 251 1.56 20.84 -4.54
C ALA A 251 2.39 20.57 -3.28
N TYR A 252 1.89 20.95 -2.11
CA TYR A 252 2.51 20.60 -0.81
C TYR A 252 3.99 21.01 -0.61
N ASN A 253 4.52 21.93 -1.44
CA ASN A 253 5.88 22.44 -1.28
C ASN A 253 5.94 23.48 -0.15
N GLN A 254 7.08 23.57 0.53
CA GLN A 254 7.25 24.36 1.73
C GLN A 254 8.30 25.45 1.58
N SER A 255 7.99 26.64 2.06
CA SER A 255 8.92 27.78 2.23
C SER A 255 9.11 28.12 3.71
N PRO A 256 9.86 27.28 4.46
CA PRO A 256 10.08 27.46 5.89
C PRO A 256 11.19 28.48 6.16
N GLY A 257 10.98 29.36 7.14
CA GLY A 257 12.03 30.28 7.59
C GLY A 257 11.49 31.52 8.30
N PRO A 258 12.39 32.34 8.87
CA PRO A 258 12.02 33.66 9.36
C PRO A 258 11.55 34.52 8.17
N VAL A 259 10.47 35.29 8.37
CA VAL A 259 9.98 36.22 7.35
C VAL A 259 11.01 37.32 7.12
N THR A 260 11.68 37.30 5.97
CA THR A 260 12.61 38.37 5.55
C THR A 260 11.99 39.21 4.43
N GLN A 261 12.78 40.09 3.81
CA GLN A 261 12.33 40.83 2.63
C GLN A 261 11.90 39.88 1.50
N PHE A 262 12.58 38.73 1.36
CA PHE A 262 12.39 37.79 0.25
C PHE A 262 12.23 36.33 0.66
N GLY A 263 12.53 35.95 1.90
CA GLY A 263 12.42 34.59 2.43
C GLY A 263 11.13 34.34 3.24
N GLY A 264 10.73 33.07 3.32
CA GLY A 264 9.55 32.62 4.06
C GLY A 264 8.21 32.97 3.40
N LYS A 265 8.18 33.20 2.08
CA LYS A 265 6.97 33.49 1.29
C LYS A 265 6.78 32.41 0.22
N ALA A 266 5.57 32.28 -0.30
CA ALA A 266 5.17 31.37 -1.38
C ALA A 266 5.87 30.00 -1.43
N GLY A 267 5.26 28.99 -0.82
CA GLY A 267 5.70 27.60 -0.91
C GLY A 267 5.68 27.06 -2.34
N GLY A 268 4.70 27.46 -3.15
CA GLY A 268 4.55 26.99 -4.52
C GLY A 268 5.48 27.69 -5.51
N ILE A 269 5.17 28.94 -5.88
CA ILE A 269 5.84 29.68 -6.96
C ILE A 269 6.34 31.03 -6.45
N TRP A 270 7.63 31.34 -6.64
CA TRP A 270 8.19 32.67 -6.40
C TRP A 270 9.02 33.20 -7.58
N VAL A 271 8.79 34.45 -8.00
CA VAL A 271 9.43 35.01 -9.22
C VAL A 271 9.94 36.45 -9.05
N PHE A 272 11.06 36.76 -9.69
CA PHE A 272 11.74 38.06 -9.66
C PHE A 272 11.96 38.63 -11.07
N GLU A 273 11.66 39.92 -11.27
CA GLU A 273 12.00 40.77 -12.44
C GLU A 273 11.55 40.31 -13.85
N ILE A 274 11.01 39.09 -13.98
CA ILE A 274 10.63 38.45 -15.24
C ILE A 274 9.10 38.38 -15.43
N THR A 275 8.65 37.96 -16.61
CA THR A 275 7.26 37.53 -16.83
C THR A 275 7.17 36.01 -16.75
N VAL A 276 6.24 35.48 -15.95
CA VAL A 276 5.93 34.04 -15.95
C VAL A 276 4.47 33.82 -16.33
N LYS A 277 4.26 33.05 -17.39
CA LYS A 277 2.96 32.55 -17.80
C LYS A 277 2.66 31.28 -17.03
N VAL A 278 1.58 31.29 -16.28
CA VAL A 278 1.12 30.16 -15.46
C VAL A 278 -0.20 29.71 -16.07
N GLN A 279 -0.15 28.62 -16.85
CA GLN A 279 -1.25 28.14 -17.66
C GLN A 279 -1.58 26.67 -17.38
N ASN A 280 -2.84 26.33 -17.14
CA ASN A 280 -3.32 24.96 -16.95
C ASN A 280 -2.75 24.21 -15.72
N ASN A 281 -2.21 24.91 -14.70
CA ASN A 281 -1.56 24.26 -13.56
C ASN A 281 -2.52 24.08 -12.36
N ILE A 282 -2.22 23.12 -11.50
CA ILE A 282 -2.73 23.10 -10.11
C ILE A 282 -1.62 23.62 -9.19
N VAL A 283 -1.95 24.52 -8.27
CA VAL A 283 -1.04 25.05 -7.23
C VAL A 283 -1.76 25.03 -5.87
N TRP A 284 -1.59 23.94 -5.11
CA TRP A 284 -2.43 23.62 -3.94
C TRP A 284 -1.66 23.09 -2.73
N GLY A 285 -2.11 23.37 -1.51
CA GLY A 285 -1.54 22.86 -0.26
C GLY A 285 -0.12 23.36 0.05
N ASN A 286 0.38 24.40 -0.63
CA ASN A 286 1.77 24.83 -0.48
C ASN A 286 1.91 25.79 0.70
N THR A 287 2.87 25.52 1.59
CA THR A 287 3.00 26.23 2.87
C THR A 287 4.12 27.29 2.86
N GLN A 288 3.89 28.39 3.57
CA GLN A 288 4.83 29.50 3.71
C GLN A 288 4.65 30.20 5.07
N ALA A 289 5.73 30.78 5.61
CA ALA A 289 5.65 31.57 6.85
C ALA A 289 4.80 32.85 6.71
N THR A 290 4.69 33.43 5.52
CA THR A 290 3.73 34.52 5.24
C THR A 290 3.38 34.65 3.75
N GLY A 291 2.24 35.28 3.46
CA GLY A 291 1.76 35.52 2.10
C GLY A 291 0.95 34.36 1.51
N LYS A 292 0.94 34.26 0.18
CA LYS A 292 0.14 33.29 -0.59
C LYS A 292 1.05 32.22 -1.25
N PRO A 293 0.52 31.06 -1.67
CA PRO A 293 1.23 30.01 -2.41
C PRO A 293 1.99 30.45 -3.67
N ILE A 294 1.56 31.55 -4.29
CA ILE A 294 2.24 32.19 -5.43
C ILE A 294 2.63 33.62 -5.03
N GLY A 295 3.86 34.03 -5.35
CA GLY A 295 4.36 35.36 -5.05
C GLY A 295 5.37 35.89 -6.07
N SER A 296 5.62 37.19 -6.03
CA SER A 296 6.47 37.88 -7.00
C SER A 296 7.04 39.18 -6.45
N ALA A 297 8.25 39.56 -6.89
CA ALA A 297 8.82 40.88 -6.67
C ALA A 297 9.35 41.46 -7.99
N ASN A 298 8.85 42.64 -8.39
CA ASN A 298 9.14 43.30 -9.68
C ASN A 298 8.86 42.45 -10.94
N ALA A 299 8.15 41.33 -10.80
CA ALA A 299 7.81 40.38 -11.85
C ALA A 299 6.32 40.46 -12.23
N LEU A 300 5.98 39.94 -13.43
CA LEU A 300 4.62 39.85 -13.93
C LEU A 300 4.16 38.39 -13.99
N LEU A 301 3.19 38.04 -13.15
CA LEU A 301 2.51 36.75 -13.19
C LEU A 301 1.28 36.82 -14.11
N GLN A 302 1.22 35.97 -15.13
CA GLN A 302 0.11 35.86 -16.07
C GLN A 302 -0.61 34.52 -15.87
N LEU A 303 -1.60 34.51 -14.97
CA LEU A 303 -2.41 33.32 -14.67
C LEU A 303 -3.58 33.20 -15.65
N GLN A 304 -3.71 32.04 -16.30
CA GLN A 304 -4.84 31.66 -17.13
C GLN A 304 -5.15 30.17 -16.94
N TYR A 305 -6.41 29.82 -16.64
CA TYR A 305 -6.87 28.44 -16.42
C TYR A 305 -6.00 27.70 -15.41
N ASN A 306 -6.15 27.96 -14.11
CA ASN A 306 -5.37 27.26 -13.08
C ASN A 306 -6.25 27.00 -11.86
N CYS A 307 -5.95 25.97 -11.09
CA CYS A 307 -6.55 25.75 -9.78
C CYS A 307 -5.57 26.24 -8.70
N VAL A 308 -5.97 27.24 -7.90
CA VAL A 308 -5.07 27.85 -6.90
C VAL A 308 -5.79 28.19 -5.59
N GLU A 309 -5.23 27.68 -4.49
CA GLU A 309 -5.74 27.71 -3.11
C GLU A 309 -6.20 29.07 -2.56
N THR A 310 -5.65 30.19 -3.04
CA THR A 310 -5.91 31.51 -2.43
C THR A 310 -6.45 32.57 -3.42
N GLY A 311 -7.43 32.21 -4.26
CA GLY A 311 -8.26 33.19 -4.97
C GLY A 311 -7.46 34.19 -5.80
N PHE A 312 -6.59 33.70 -6.68
CA PHE A 312 -5.83 34.56 -7.59
C PHE A 312 -6.68 34.98 -8.78
N GLY A 313 -6.58 36.26 -9.17
CA GLY A 313 -7.21 36.75 -10.40
C GLY A 313 -6.48 36.24 -11.64
N GLY A 314 -7.25 35.74 -12.60
CA GLY A 314 -6.77 35.25 -13.90
C GLY A 314 -7.96 34.74 -14.72
N THR A 315 -7.85 34.76 -16.06
CA THR A 315 -8.90 34.21 -16.94
C THR A 315 -9.06 32.72 -16.66
N GLY A 316 -10.25 32.23 -16.31
CA GLY A 316 -10.50 30.80 -16.00
C GLY A 316 -9.74 30.27 -14.78
N THR A 317 -9.17 31.12 -13.92
CA THR A 317 -8.49 30.64 -12.70
C THR A 317 -9.51 30.39 -11.59
N ILE A 318 -9.57 29.16 -11.09
CA ILE A 318 -10.46 28.71 -10.03
C ILE A 318 -9.73 28.64 -8.68
N ALA A 319 -10.50 28.70 -7.60
CA ALA A 319 -10.03 28.56 -6.23
C ALA A 319 -10.98 27.63 -5.47
N ALA A 320 -10.84 26.34 -5.76
CA ALA A 320 -11.57 25.23 -5.17
C ALA A 320 -10.59 24.06 -4.99
N ASP A 321 -10.85 23.16 -4.05
CA ASP A 321 -9.95 22.03 -3.81
C ASP A 321 -9.83 21.17 -5.08
N PRO A 322 -8.62 20.86 -5.59
CA PRO A 322 -8.46 19.97 -6.73
C PRO A 322 -8.94 18.55 -6.44
N MET A 323 -9.17 18.15 -5.19
CA MET A 323 -9.57 16.81 -4.81
C MET A 323 -8.61 15.78 -5.42
N PHE A 324 -7.34 15.83 -4.98
CA PHE A 324 -6.41 14.74 -5.27
C PHE A 324 -6.89 13.49 -4.55
N ARG A 325 -6.94 12.35 -5.24
CA ARG A 325 -7.26 11.04 -4.65
C ARG A 325 -6.22 10.65 -3.60
N ASP A 326 -4.96 10.90 -3.91
CA ASP A 326 -3.80 10.53 -3.11
C ASP A 326 -2.64 11.52 -3.35
N THR A 327 -1.68 11.51 -2.43
CA THR A 327 -0.49 12.37 -2.42
C THR A 327 0.66 11.86 -3.29
N LEU A 328 0.57 10.64 -3.84
CA LEU A 328 1.62 9.96 -4.61
C LEU A 328 1.47 10.19 -6.12
N SER A 329 0.27 9.99 -6.64
CA SER A 329 -0.12 10.05 -8.05
C SER A 329 -0.62 11.42 -8.50
N PHE A 330 -1.19 12.21 -7.58
CA PHE A 330 -1.89 13.48 -7.87
C PHE A 330 -3.03 13.35 -8.89
N VAL A 331 -3.60 12.15 -9.04
CA VAL A 331 -4.82 11.91 -9.82
C VAL A 331 -6.00 12.66 -9.21
N LEU A 332 -6.90 13.17 -10.04
CA LEU A 332 -8.08 13.90 -9.58
C LEU A 332 -9.26 12.97 -9.37
N GLU A 333 -10.01 13.26 -8.30
CA GLU A 333 -11.27 12.60 -8.00
C GLU A 333 -12.33 12.84 -9.07
N ALA A 334 -13.27 11.90 -9.20
CA ALA A 334 -14.31 11.97 -10.24
C ALA A 334 -15.22 13.21 -10.15
N GLY A 335 -15.33 13.80 -8.95
CA GLY A 335 -16.06 15.05 -8.68
C GLY A 335 -15.20 16.32 -8.69
N SER A 336 -13.91 16.23 -9.02
CA SER A 336 -12.96 17.33 -8.91
C SER A 336 -13.38 18.58 -9.72
N PRO A 337 -13.34 19.79 -9.14
CA PRO A 337 -13.55 21.03 -9.86
C PRO A 337 -12.38 21.42 -10.78
N ALA A 338 -11.29 20.65 -10.79
CA ALA A 338 -10.17 20.84 -11.70
C ALA A 338 -10.28 19.98 -12.99
N ILE A 339 -11.26 19.09 -13.07
CA ILE A 339 -11.64 18.38 -14.32
C ILE A 339 -12.36 19.35 -15.26
N ASP A 340 -12.05 19.28 -16.57
CA ASP A 340 -12.68 20.05 -17.65
C ASP A 340 -12.71 21.61 -17.48
N GLU A 341 -11.90 22.19 -16.58
CA GLU A 341 -11.79 23.65 -16.31
C GLU A 341 -10.49 24.32 -16.85
N GLY A 342 -9.70 23.58 -17.60
CA GLY A 342 -8.50 24.00 -18.33
C GLY A 342 -8.80 24.76 -19.62
N ASN A 343 -7.75 25.24 -20.30
CA ASN A 343 -7.91 26.12 -21.47
C ASN A 343 -8.50 25.36 -22.68
N PRO A 344 -9.74 25.65 -23.14
CA PRO A 344 -10.38 24.89 -24.20
C PRO A 344 -9.74 25.11 -25.59
N ASP A 345 -8.98 26.20 -25.77
CA ASP A 345 -8.29 26.52 -27.03
C ASP A 345 -6.89 25.85 -27.14
N ILE A 346 -6.40 25.23 -26.06
CA ILE A 346 -5.07 24.58 -26.02
C ILE A 346 -5.24 23.08 -25.81
N VAL A 347 -4.95 22.31 -26.86
CA VAL A 347 -4.70 20.88 -26.71
C VAL A 347 -3.32 20.70 -26.08
N PHE A 348 -3.27 20.28 -24.83
CA PHE A 348 -2.03 19.84 -24.20
C PHE A 348 -1.67 18.45 -24.75
N ASP A 349 -0.89 18.41 -25.84
CA ASP A 349 -0.56 17.19 -26.58
C ASP A 349 -0.23 15.97 -25.67
N ASP A 350 -1.14 14.99 -25.69
CA ASP A 350 -0.96 13.61 -25.23
C ASP A 350 -0.30 12.81 -26.36
N PHE A 351 0.96 12.44 -26.18
CA PHE A 351 1.81 11.86 -27.22
C PHE A 351 1.58 10.35 -27.40
N SER A 352 0.41 10.01 -27.96
CA SER A 352 0.06 8.70 -28.53
C SER A 352 -0.25 7.56 -27.55
N ARG A 353 -1.04 6.60 -28.04
CA ARG A 353 -1.49 5.36 -27.36
C ARG A 353 -0.38 4.36 -26.98
N ASN A 354 0.88 4.79 -26.82
CA ASN A 354 2.02 3.92 -26.49
C ASN A 354 3.28 4.66 -25.98
N SER A 355 3.21 5.92 -25.51
CA SER A 355 4.41 6.58 -24.96
C SER A 355 4.78 6.04 -23.58
N ARG A 356 5.95 5.42 -23.49
CA ARG A 356 6.40 4.59 -22.37
C ARG A 356 6.94 5.41 -21.19
N SER A 357 6.00 5.90 -20.36
CA SER A 357 6.01 6.38 -18.96
C SER A 357 7.02 7.41 -18.40
N ALA A 358 6.47 8.14 -17.43
CA ALA A 358 7.10 8.68 -16.21
C ALA A 358 6.01 8.80 -15.11
N ALA A 359 5.17 7.76 -15.00
CA ALA A 359 3.95 7.63 -14.19
C ALA A 359 2.66 8.37 -14.66
N PHE A 360 2.52 8.66 -15.96
CA PHE A 360 1.24 8.93 -16.69
C PHE A 360 0.48 10.28 -16.55
N PRO A 361 1.00 11.39 -17.08
CA PRO A 361 0.20 12.61 -17.24
C PRO A 361 -0.96 12.42 -18.24
N ALA A 362 -2.19 12.69 -17.77
CA ALA A 362 -3.47 12.81 -18.49
C ALA A 362 -3.76 11.83 -19.67
N ARG A 363 -4.55 10.77 -19.42
CA ARG A 363 -5.09 9.89 -20.49
C ARG A 363 -6.51 10.30 -20.93
N GLY A 364 -6.67 10.91 -22.10
CA GLY A 364 -8.02 11.14 -22.63
C GLY A 364 -8.13 11.91 -23.95
N LYS A 365 -8.96 11.40 -24.88
CA LYS A 365 -9.47 12.24 -25.97
C LYS A 365 -10.60 13.11 -25.43
N MET A 366 -10.41 14.43 -25.49
CA MET A 366 -11.40 15.47 -25.15
C MET A 366 -11.73 15.57 -23.65
N ARG A 367 -10.71 15.90 -22.84
CA ARG A 367 -10.90 16.64 -21.59
C ARG A 367 -9.85 17.74 -21.46
N ASN A 368 -10.28 18.91 -21.03
CA ASN A 368 -9.44 20.07 -20.80
C ASN A 368 -9.13 20.16 -19.30
N ASP A 369 -8.56 19.11 -18.71
CA ASP A 369 -8.33 19.07 -17.27
C ASP A 369 -7.17 19.97 -16.83
N LEU A 370 -7.15 20.40 -15.57
CA LEU A 370 -6.07 21.18 -14.96
C LEU A 370 -5.01 20.27 -14.32
N GLY A 371 -3.74 20.70 -14.37
CA GLY A 371 -2.61 20.00 -13.75
C GLY A 371 -2.08 18.83 -14.59
N ALA A 372 -0.94 18.28 -14.18
CA ALA A 372 -0.28 17.25 -14.98
C ALA A 372 -1.09 15.94 -15.07
N PHE A 373 -1.98 15.68 -14.10
CA PHE A 373 -2.69 14.40 -13.89
C PHE A 373 -4.22 14.54 -13.86
N GLY A 374 -4.74 15.60 -14.49
CA GLY A 374 -6.10 16.12 -14.29
C GLY A 374 -7.32 15.20 -14.54
N GLY A 375 -7.17 13.92 -14.89
CA GLY A 375 -8.30 13.06 -15.28
C GLY A 375 -8.84 12.19 -14.13
N SER A 376 -10.16 12.05 -14.07
CA SER A 376 -10.88 11.15 -13.14
C SER A 376 -10.34 9.71 -13.11
N ALA A 377 -10.15 9.14 -11.91
CA ALA A 377 -9.57 7.81 -11.65
C ALA A 377 -10.13 6.65 -12.52
N ALA A 378 -11.42 6.67 -12.88
CA ALA A 378 -12.13 5.65 -13.68
C ALA A 378 -11.58 5.36 -15.10
N LYS A 379 -10.38 5.86 -15.46
CA LYS A 379 -9.66 5.58 -16.71
C LYS A 379 -8.14 5.37 -16.55
N ASN A 380 -7.58 5.33 -15.34
CA ASN A 380 -6.12 5.29 -15.14
C ASN A 380 -5.67 4.24 -14.09
N PRO A 381 -5.66 2.93 -14.43
CA PRO A 381 -5.55 1.83 -13.46
C PRO A 381 -4.10 1.40 -13.17
N ALA A 382 -3.17 2.35 -12.98
CA ALA A 382 -1.81 2.07 -12.50
C ALA A 382 -1.08 3.37 -12.14
N CYS A 383 -1.11 3.77 -10.87
CA CYS A 383 0.05 4.45 -10.29
C CYS A 383 0.99 3.35 -9.79
N PRO A 384 2.26 3.34 -10.17
CA PRO A 384 3.23 2.44 -9.56
C PRO A 384 3.71 3.09 -8.24
N ALA A 385 4.11 2.31 -7.24
CA ALA A 385 4.49 2.77 -5.89
C ALA A 385 6.01 2.55 -5.62
N SER A 386 6.77 3.55 -5.13
CA SER A 386 8.23 3.53 -4.76
C SER A 386 8.78 4.91 -4.32
N PHE A 387 8.26 5.49 -3.24
CA PHE A 387 8.83 6.65 -2.55
C PHE A 387 9.58 6.38 -1.25
N LEU A 388 9.82 5.12 -0.92
CA LEU A 388 10.54 4.68 0.28
C LEU A 388 11.87 5.39 0.61
N ASP A 389 11.93 5.86 1.86
CA ASP A 389 13.12 5.98 2.72
C ASP A 389 13.63 4.57 3.10
N SER A 390 14.61 4.44 4.00
CA SER A 390 15.00 3.10 4.52
C SER A 390 14.01 2.49 5.53
N ASN A 391 12.86 3.14 5.72
CA ASN A 391 11.80 2.75 6.62
C ASN A 391 10.53 2.51 5.79
N ILE A 392 9.83 1.41 6.03
CA ILE A 392 8.55 1.11 5.36
C ILE A 392 7.38 1.87 5.99
N PHE A 393 7.43 2.18 7.29
CA PHE A 393 6.34 2.91 7.94
C PHE A 393 6.55 4.44 7.95
N SER A 394 5.52 5.12 7.46
CA SER A 394 5.23 6.54 7.65
C SER A 394 4.29 6.73 8.86
N LYS A 395 4.26 7.94 9.45
CA LYS A 395 3.31 8.26 10.54
C LYS A 395 2.30 9.29 10.06
N VAL A 396 1.02 8.95 10.14
CA VAL A 396 -0.07 9.88 9.80
C VAL A 396 -0.14 10.96 10.87
N LEU A 397 -0.08 12.23 10.45
CA LEU A 397 -0.08 13.39 11.36
C LEU A 397 -1.35 14.28 11.26
N ASN A 398 -2.18 14.06 10.24
CA ASN A 398 -3.31 14.93 9.91
C ASN A 398 -4.61 14.14 9.65
N SER A 399 -5.03 13.34 10.63
CA SER A 399 -6.28 12.56 10.61
C SER A 399 -7.11 12.84 11.88
N PRO A 400 -8.45 12.75 11.86
CA PRO A 400 -9.25 12.81 13.08
C PRO A 400 -8.89 11.70 14.09
N VAL A 401 -8.35 10.56 13.63
CA VAL A 401 -7.84 9.48 14.49
C VAL A 401 -6.72 10.00 15.39
N VAL A 402 -5.68 10.61 14.81
CA VAL A 402 -4.48 11.09 15.52
C VAL A 402 -4.62 12.49 16.12
N SER A 403 -5.83 13.07 16.11
CA SER A 403 -6.10 14.41 16.66
C SER A 403 -7.28 14.48 17.63
N THR A 404 -8.03 13.39 17.79
CA THR A 404 -9.04 13.24 18.84
C THR A 404 -8.35 12.64 20.07
N PRO A 405 -8.37 13.32 21.24
CA PRO A 405 -7.82 12.74 22.45
C PRO A 405 -8.79 11.73 23.09
N GLY A 406 -8.24 10.64 23.63
CA GLY A 406 -8.97 9.58 24.31
C GLY A 406 -8.11 8.88 25.37
N ASP A 407 -8.71 7.91 26.06
CA ASP A 407 -8.02 6.93 26.91
C ASP A 407 -8.32 5.54 26.30
N SER A 408 -7.92 5.43 25.04
CA SER A 408 -8.34 4.40 24.08
C SER A 408 -7.79 3.02 24.43
N ARG A 409 -8.57 1.98 24.18
CA ARG A 409 -8.23 0.59 24.55
C ARG A 409 -8.12 -0.36 23.38
N SER A 410 -9.08 -0.41 22.46
CA SER A 410 -9.01 -1.31 21.29
C SER A 410 -8.84 -0.60 19.96
N VAL A 411 -8.38 -1.34 18.95
CA VAL A 411 -8.33 -0.92 17.54
C VAL A 411 -8.91 -2.05 16.69
N ASN A 412 -9.80 -1.72 15.75
CA ASN A 412 -10.51 -2.69 14.92
C ASN A 412 -10.64 -2.12 13.50
N TRP A 413 -10.14 -2.84 12.49
CA TRP A 413 -10.21 -2.48 11.07
C TRP A 413 -11.36 -3.20 10.39
N ILE A 414 -12.41 -2.48 10.00
CA ILE A 414 -13.68 -3.08 9.57
C ILE A 414 -14.34 -2.20 8.51
N ASP A 415 -14.78 -2.81 7.40
CA ASP A 415 -15.62 -2.20 6.36
C ASP A 415 -17.10 -2.21 6.84
N ILE A 416 -17.63 -1.05 7.28
CA ILE A 416 -18.93 -0.99 7.99
C ILE A 416 -20.15 -0.77 7.08
N ASP A 417 -19.98 -0.36 5.83
CA ASP A 417 -21.07 -0.20 4.87
C ASP A 417 -20.85 -0.85 3.50
N ASN A 418 -19.95 -1.83 3.46
CA ASN A 418 -19.68 -2.70 2.32
C ASN A 418 -19.25 -1.93 1.05
N ASP A 419 -18.58 -0.78 1.23
CA ASP A 419 -17.95 -0.02 0.13
C ASP A 419 -16.51 -0.45 -0.17
N MET A 420 -15.96 -1.33 0.68
CA MET A 420 -14.60 -1.92 0.63
C MET A 420 -13.47 -1.04 1.12
N ASP A 421 -13.74 0.16 1.62
CA ASP A 421 -12.73 1.00 2.24
C ASP A 421 -12.72 0.73 3.75
N LEU A 422 -11.60 0.30 4.35
CA LEU A 422 -11.59 -0.10 5.77
C LEU A 422 -11.81 1.10 6.70
N ASP A 423 -12.82 1.02 7.56
CA ASP A 423 -13.07 1.97 8.65
C ASP A 423 -12.35 1.56 9.94
N LEU A 424 -12.25 2.52 10.86
CA LEU A 424 -11.56 2.34 12.14
C LEU A 424 -12.50 2.54 13.33
N PHE A 425 -12.68 1.48 14.13
CA PHE A 425 -13.35 1.57 15.43
C PHE A 425 -12.36 1.44 16.59
N ILE A 426 -12.46 2.37 17.54
CA ILE A 426 -11.62 2.45 18.73
C ILE A 426 -12.51 2.48 19.98
N SER A 427 -12.38 1.47 20.85
CA SER A 427 -13.07 1.52 22.15
C SER A 427 -12.36 2.47 23.12
N ASN A 428 -13.13 3.22 23.89
CA ASN A 428 -12.63 4.28 24.77
C ASN A 428 -13.53 4.38 26.00
N GLY A 429 -12.97 4.13 27.20
CA GLY A 429 -13.73 4.13 28.45
C GLY A 429 -13.09 3.43 29.67
N PRO A 430 -11.86 3.73 30.11
CA PRO A 430 -11.43 3.38 31.47
C PRO A 430 -12.25 4.12 32.56
N GLN A 431 -12.91 5.23 32.21
CA GLN A 431 -13.80 5.99 33.08
C GLN A 431 -15.20 6.11 32.49
N ALA A 432 -16.24 5.83 33.29
CA ALA A 432 -17.63 5.94 32.83
C ALA A 432 -17.99 7.40 32.47
N GLY A 433 -18.49 7.61 31.26
CA GLY A 433 -18.82 8.92 30.69
C GLY A 433 -18.00 9.30 29.45
N GLU A 434 -16.98 8.52 29.09
CA GLU A 434 -16.28 8.59 27.81
C GLU A 434 -17.04 7.76 26.75
N ASN A 435 -16.91 8.15 25.48
CA ASN A 435 -17.57 7.48 24.35
C ASN A 435 -16.51 6.81 23.46
N ASN A 436 -16.87 5.67 22.87
CA ASN A 436 -16.11 5.04 21.79
C ASN A 436 -16.01 5.94 20.54
N PHE A 437 -15.02 5.68 19.69
CA PHE A 437 -14.82 6.38 18.43
C PHE A 437 -15.06 5.46 17.24
N LEU A 438 -15.67 6.01 16.19
CA LEU A 438 -15.82 5.38 14.88
C LEU A 438 -15.42 6.40 13.83
N TYR A 439 -14.48 6.03 12.97
CA TYR A 439 -13.96 6.87 11.91
C TYR A 439 -14.27 6.22 10.57
N LYS A 440 -15.19 6.82 9.81
CA LYS A 440 -15.49 6.32 8.47
C LYS A 440 -14.37 6.71 7.51
N ASN A 441 -13.84 5.77 6.75
CA ASN A 441 -12.99 6.03 5.58
C ASN A 441 -13.81 6.75 4.49
N ASN A 442 -13.12 7.43 3.59
CA ASN A 442 -13.72 8.24 2.53
C ASN A 442 -13.35 7.78 1.12
N GLY A 443 -12.65 6.65 0.99
CA GLY A 443 -12.14 6.10 -0.28
C GLY A 443 -10.99 6.88 -0.90
N THR A 444 -10.36 7.78 -0.13
CA THR A 444 -9.22 8.60 -0.58
C THR A 444 -8.11 8.67 0.49
N GLY A 445 -7.91 7.58 1.24
CA GLY A 445 -6.92 7.51 2.34
C GLY A 445 -7.19 8.47 3.50
N GLY A 446 -8.47 8.77 3.78
CA GLY A 446 -8.86 9.83 4.71
C GLY A 446 -10.07 9.48 5.58
N PHE A 447 -10.01 9.87 6.85
CA PHE A 447 -11.05 9.53 7.82
C PHE A 447 -11.98 10.71 8.16
N THR A 448 -13.25 10.40 8.44
CA THR A 448 -14.26 11.31 9.00
C THR A 448 -14.84 10.73 10.28
N ALA A 449 -14.76 11.47 11.39
CA ALA A 449 -15.31 11.02 12.68
C ALA A 449 -16.85 10.97 12.65
N VAL A 450 -17.41 9.80 12.94
CA VAL A 450 -18.85 9.59 13.15
C VAL A 450 -19.22 10.11 14.54
N THR A 451 -20.28 10.92 14.64
CA THR A 451 -20.65 11.61 15.89
C THR A 451 -22.14 11.46 16.28
N ASN A 452 -22.99 11.01 15.36
CA ASN A 452 -24.45 10.94 15.52
C ASN A 452 -24.97 9.50 15.35
N ASN A 453 -24.31 8.54 15.99
CA ASN A 453 -24.60 7.11 15.90
C ASN A 453 -24.60 6.49 17.31
N PRO A 454 -25.54 5.60 17.68
CA PRO A 454 -25.56 4.96 19.01
C PRO A 454 -24.27 4.28 19.46
N ILE A 455 -23.43 3.82 18.52
CA ILE A 455 -22.15 3.15 18.81
C ILE A 455 -21.07 4.10 19.37
N VAL A 456 -21.24 5.42 19.22
CA VAL A 456 -20.33 6.48 19.72
C VAL A 456 -20.99 7.42 20.75
N GLN A 457 -22.07 6.95 21.40
CA GLN A 457 -22.89 7.75 22.33
C GLN A 457 -23.28 6.99 23.62
N ASP A 458 -22.56 5.91 23.94
CA ASP A 458 -22.90 4.98 25.01
C ASP A 458 -22.50 5.46 26.42
N GLY A 459 -21.42 6.23 26.54
CA GLY A 459 -20.90 6.76 27.79
C GLY A 459 -20.43 5.68 28.78
N LYS A 460 -20.04 4.49 28.32
CA LYS A 460 -19.78 3.31 29.16
C LYS A 460 -18.30 3.03 29.34
N PRO A 461 -17.92 2.29 30.40
CA PRO A 461 -16.53 1.94 30.60
C PRO A 461 -16.09 0.79 29.67
N SER A 462 -15.94 1.13 28.39
CA SER A 462 -15.63 0.20 27.29
C SER A 462 -14.15 -0.16 27.26
N ASP A 463 -13.83 -1.46 27.23
CA ASP A 463 -12.45 -1.98 27.32
C ASP A 463 -11.98 -2.64 26.01
N GLY A 464 -12.91 -3.18 25.22
CA GLY A 464 -12.62 -3.81 23.93
C GLY A 464 -13.86 -3.96 23.06
N ALA A 465 -13.67 -4.41 21.83
CA ALA A 465 -14.74 -4.75 20.90
C ALA A 465 -14.40 -5.98 20.06
N THR A 466 -15.41 -6.53 19.38
CA THR A 466 -15.26 -7.57 18.35
C THR A 466 -16.37 -7.45 17.32
N TRP A 467 -16.05 -7.79 16.08
CA TRP A 467 -16.87 -7.55 14.91
C TRP A 467 -17.08 -8.83 14.09
N GLY A 468 -18.31 -9.00 13.62
CA GLY A 468 -18.75 -10.15 12.83
C GLY A 468 -20.25 -10.06 12.55
N ASP A 469 -20.69 -10.56 11.41
CA ASP A 469 -22.11 -10.64 11.03
C ASP A 469 -22.76 -11.81 11.80
N TYR A 470 -23.43 -11.51 12.91
CA TYR A 470 -23.98 -12.57 13.80
C TYR A 470 -25.36 -13.05 13.36
N ASP A 471 -26.06 -12.33 12.47
CA ASP A 471 -27.37 -12.74 11.95
C ASP A 471 -27.42 -13.09 10.45
N ASN A 472 -26.23 -13.19 9.84
CA ASN A 472 -25.94 -13.62 8.47
C ASN A 472 -26.58 -12.75 7.38
N ASP A 473 -26.90 -11.47 7.66
CA ASP A 473 -27.60 -10.60 6.71
C ASP A 473 -26.72 -9.93 5.66
N GLY A 474 -25.39 -9.93 5.86
CA GLY A 474 -24.39 -9.34 4.97
C GLY A 474 -23.60 -8.19 5.58
N ASP A 475 -24.04 -7.64 6.71
CA ASP A 475 -23.46 -6.46 7.33
C ASP A 475 -22.78 -6.81 8.67
N VAL A 476 -21.56 -6.33 8.88
CA VAL A 476 -20.78 -6.66 10.09
C VAL A 476 -21.27 -5.91 11.32
N ASP A 477 -21.63 -6.64 12.37
CA ASP A 477 -22.11 -6.11 13.64
C ASP A 477 -20.98 -5.95 14.66
N CYS A 478 -21.23 -5.18 15.73
CA CYS A 478 -20.25 -4.92 16.79
C CYS A 478 -20.74 -5.38 18.18
N PHE A 479 -19.86 -6.02 18.95
CA PHE A 479 -20.04 -6.27 20.38
C PHE A 479 -18.95 -5.56 21.18
N VAL A 480 -19.35 -4.69 22.12
CA VAL A 480 -18.45 -3.88 22.96
C VAL A 480 -18.49 -4.39 24.41
N VAL A 481 -17.33 -4.80 24.92
CA VAL A 481 -17.16 -5.30 26.29
C VAL A 481 -16.89 -4.18 27.28
N ASN A 482 -17.45 -4.32 28.47
CA ASN A 482 -17.51 -3.28 29.49
C ASN A 482 -17.07 -3.79 30.87
N TRP A 483 -16.46 -2.88 31.63
CA TRP A 483 -15.92 -3.12 32.97
C TRP A 483 -16.89 -2.76 34.11
N TYR A 484 -16.43 -2.99 35.34
CA TYR A 484 -17.08 -2.55 36.60
C TYR A 484 -18.49 -3.09 36.86
N GLY A 485 -18.84 -4.24 36.29
CA GLY A 485 -20.17 -4.84 36.38
C GLY A 485 -21.21 -4.16 35.49
N VAL A 486 -20.78 -3.31 34.53
CA VAL A 486 -21.67 -2.69 33.54
C VAL A 486 -22.04 -3.73 32.47
N ASN A 487 -23.22 -3.57 31.87
CA ASN A 487 -23.66 -4.40 30.76
C ASN A 487 -22.77 -4.17 29.53
N ASN A 488 -22.37 -5.26 28.88
CA ASN A 488 -21.82 -5.22 27.52
C ASN A 488 -22.91 -4.76 26.52
N LEU A 489 -22.47 -4.25 25.37
CA LEU A 489 -23.34 -3.64 24.36
C LEU A 489 -23.21 -4.41 23.06
N CYS A 490 -24.33 -4.62 22.36
CA CYS A 490 -24.33 -5.14 21.00
C CYS A 490 -25.01 -4.13 20.08
N TYR A 491 -24.44 -3.95 18.89
CA TYR A 491 -24.86 -3.00 17.89
C TYR A 491 -25.08 -3.74 16.58
N LYS A 492 -26.34 -3.87 16.18
CA LYS A 492 -26.69 -4.38 14.85
C LYS A 492 -26.43 -3.32 13.79
N ASN A 493 -25.74 -3.67 12.72
CA ASN A 493 -25.56 -2.84 11.54
C ASN A 493 -26.85 -2.78 10.69
N LYS A 494 -26.97 -1.77 9.84
CA LYS A 494 -28.14 -1.52 8.97
C LYS A 494 -27.82 -1.52 7.48
N GLY A 495 -26.57 -1.81 7.12
CA GLY A 495 -26.09 -1.82 5.73
C GLY A 495 -25.92 -0.42 5.12
N ASP A 496 -25.86 0.62 5.97
CA ASP A 496 -25.59 2.01 5.59
C ASP A 496 -24.59 2.69 6.55
N GLY A 497 -23.84 1.90 7.31
CA GLY A 497 -22.89 2.36 8.33
C GLY A 497 -23.57 2.96 9.57
N THR A 498 -24.89 2.82 9.70
CA THR A 498 -25.62 3.19 10.93
C THR A 498 -25.94 1.97 11.78
N PHE A 499 -25.86 2.13 13.10
CA PHE A 499 -26.07 1.02 14.05
C PHE A 499 -27.31 1.21 14.91
N GLU A 500 -27.90 0.09 15.34
CA GLU A 500 -28.94 0.01 16.36
C GLU A 500 -28.49 -0.83 17.55
N GLN A 501 -28.58 -0.25 18.74
CA GLN A 501 -28.22 -0.93 19.96
C GLN A 501 -29.26 -1.99 20.33
N ILE A 502 -28.84 -3.25 20.43
CA ILE A 502 -29.66 -4.33 20.98
C ILE A 502 -29.73 -4.19 22.51
N THR A 503 -30.94 -4.24 23.07
CA THR A 503 -31.20 -3.98 24.50
C THR A 503 -31.83 -5.16 25.26
N THR A 504 -32.14 -6.25 24.56
CA THR A 504 -32.85 -7.42 25.10
C THR A 504 -32.01 -8.69 25.04
N GLY A 505 -32.12 -9.55 26.05
CA GLY A 505 -31.37 -10.80 26.15
C GLY A 505 -30.16 -10.70 27.09
N ASN A 506 -29.67 -11.85 27.55
CA ASN A 506 -28.66 -11.94 28.62
C ASN A 506 -27.29 -11.39 28.19
N PHE A 507 -26.89 -11.60 26.93
CA PHE A 507 -25.60 -11.15 26.40
C PHE A 507 -25.34 -9.64 26.50
N VAL A 508 -26.42 -8.84 26.53
CA VAL A 508 -26.38 -7.37 26.75
C VAL A 508 -26.99 -6.94 28.12
N ASN A 509 -27.24 -7.88 29.04
CA ASN A 509 -27.89 -7.59 30.34
C ASN A 509 -27.30 -8.31 31.57
N ASP A 510 -26.32 -9.20 31.43
CA ASP A 510 -25.78 -9.95 32.57
C ASP A 510 -24.75 -9.20 33.41
N GLY A 511 -24.17 -8.11 32.88
CA GLY A 511 -23.06 -7.36 33.48
C GLY A 511 -21.75 -8.15 33.51
N GLY A 512 -20.61 -7.45 33.56
CA GLY A 512 -19.31 -8.12 33.69
C GLY A 512 -18.16 -7.22 34.09
N PHE A 513 -17.01 -7.84 34.37
CA PHE A 513 -15.71 -7.20 34.33
C PHE A 513 -15.05 -7.71 33.05
N SER A 514 -15.65 -7.32 31.92
CA SER A 514 -15.41 -7.94 30.62
C SER A 514 -14.24 -7.26 29.93
N GLU A 515 -13.25 -8.05 29.52
CA GLU A 515 -11.96 -7.57 28.99
C GLU A 515 -11.93 -7.66 27.46
N THR A 516 -12.28 -8.84 26.93
CA THR A 516 -12.37 -9.15 25.50
C THR A 516 -13.57 -10.07 25.25
N ALA A 517 -14.00 -10.14 24.00
CA ALA A 517 -14.99 -11.10 23.54
C ALA A 517 -14.71 -11.47 22.09
N SER A 518 -14.97 -12.72 21.70
CA SER A 518 -14.72 -13.21 20.34
C SER A 518 -15.96 -13.88 19.76
N TRP A 519 -16.30 -13.50 18.52
CA TRP A 519 -17.24 -14.22 17.69
C TRP A 519 -16.62 -15.50 17.13
N GLY A 520 -17.37 -16.60 17.14
CA GLY A 520 -16.97 -17.87 16.52
C GLY A 520 -18.11 -18.87 16.52
N ASP A 521 -18.19 -19.71 15.49
CA ASP A 521 -19.20 -20.77 15.35
C ASP A 521 -18.69 -22.03 16.06
N PHE A 522 -19.08 -22.27 17.32
CA PHE A 522 -18.46 -23.33 18.14
C PHE A 522 -19.13 -24.71 18.02
N ASP A 523 -20.28 -24.80 17.36
CA ASP A 523 -20.93 -26.09 17.07
C ASP A 523 -21.16 -26.36 15.57
N ASN A 524 -20.51 -25.56 14.72
CA ASN A 524 -20.48 -25.64 13.26
C ASN A 524 -21.89 -25.62 12.65
N ASP A 525 -22.75 -24.72 13.13
CA ASP A 525 -24.14 -24.59 12.67
C ASP A 525 -24.38 -23.44 11.66
N GLY A 526 -23.34 -22.66 11.38
CA GLY A 526 -23.33 -21.58 10.40
C GLY A 526 -23.61 -20.19 10.98
N TRP A 527 -23.70 -20.05 12.30
CA TRP A 527 -24.00 -18.78 12.98
C TRP A 527 -22.92 -18.45 14.01
N LEU A 528 -22.62 -17.16 14.18
CA LEU A 528 -21.61 -16.74 15.15
C LEU A 528 -22.17 -16.78 16.57
N ASP A 529 -21.53 -17.56 17.42
CA ASP A 529 -21.68 -17.52 18.87
C ASP A 529 -20.69 -16.53 19.49
N LEU A 530 -20.90 -16.18 20.76
CA LEU A 530 -20.11 -15.18 21.45
C LEU A 530 -19.52 -15.70 22.75
N TYR A 531 -18.19 -15.68 22.87
CA TYR A 531 -17.48 -15.90 24.13
C TYR A 531 -16.96 -14.57 24.70
N VAL A 532 -17.08 -14.36 26.01
CA VAL A 532 -16.68 -13.12 26.71
C VAL A 532 -15.80 -13.46 27.92
N THR A 533 -14.58 -12.94 27.96
CA THR A 533 -13.68 -13.08 29.10
C THR A 533 -14.07 -12.17 30.25
N ASN A 534 -13.82 -12.58 31.50
CA ASN A 534 -14.00 -11.77 32.70
C ASN A 534 -12.80 -11.91 33.63
N SER A 535 -12.36 -10.79 34.24
CA SER A 535 -11.17 -10.74 35.09
C SER A 535 -11.43 -10.67 36.60
N ASP A 536 -12.54 -10.04 37.02
CA ASP A 536 -12.85 -9.73 38.42
C ASP A 536 -14.37 -9.82 38.73
N GLY A 537 -14.81 -9.30 39.89
CA GLY A 537 -16.20 -9.28 40.34
C GLY A 537 -16.76 -10.64 40.77
N ASN A 538 -15.91 -11.68 40.84
CA ASN A 538 -16.31 -13.09 40.97
C ASN A 538 -17.25 -13.53 39.82
N PHE A 539 -17.13 -12.89 38.65
CA PHE A 539 -17.69 -13.40 37.41
C PHE A 539 -16.84 -14.54 36.87
N LYS A 540 -17.45 -15.32 35.96
CA LYS A 540 -16.77 -16.30 35.11
C LYS A 540 -16.95 -15.86 33.69
N ASN A 541 -16.16 -16.42 32.78
CA ASN A 541 -16.34 -16.20 31.36
C ASN A 541 -17.74 -16.63 30.92
N PHE A 542 -18.28 -15.93 29.93
CA PHE A 542 -19.60 -16.20 29.37
C PHE A 542 -19.46 -16.82 27.98
N LEU A 543 -20.32 -17.78 27.67
CA LEU A 543 -20.54 -18.28 26.31
C LEU A 543 -22.03 -18.13 26.00
N TYR A 544 -22.35 -17.56 24.86
CA TYR A 544 -23.70 -17.32 24.37
C TYR A 544 -23.87 -17.99 23.02
N ARG A 545 -24.70 -19.04 22.97
CA ARG A 545 -25.09 -19.70 21.73
C ARG A 545 -26.11 -18.85 20.97
N ASN A 546 -25.93 -18.67 19.67
CA ASN A 546 -26.88 -18.04 18.77
C ASN A 546 -28.11 -18.95 18.53
N LEU A 547 -29.31 -18.38 18.47
CA LEU A 547 -30.55 -19.13 18.22
C LEU A 547 -31.16 -18.89 16.82
N HIS A 548 -30.39 -18.25 15.93
CA HIS A 548 -30.73 -18.02 14.50
C HIS A 548 -31.94 -17.10 14.28
N ASP A 549 -32.37 -16.40 15.33
CA ASP A 549 -33.51 -15.47 15.33
C ASP A 549 -33.15 -14.09 15.92
N GLY A 550 -31.85 -13.78 16.00
CA GLY A 550 -31.31 -12.59 16.66
C GLY A 550 -31.30 -12.66 18.19
N THR A 551 -31.58 -13.83 18.78
CA THR A 551 -31.50 -14.05 20.23
C THR A 551 -30.41 -15.05 20.61
N PHE A 552 -29.92 -14.94 21.85
CA PHE A 552 -28.80 -15.72 22.36
C PHE A 552 -29.15 -16.49 23.65
N GLN A 553 -28.77 -17.76 23.71
CA GLN A 553 -28.84 -18.60 24.90
C GLN A 553 -27.51 -18.62 25.65
N LYS A 554 -27.50 -18.18 26.91
CA LYS A 554 -26.32 -18.35 27.77
C LYS A 554 -26.07 -19.82 28.10
N VAL A 555 -24.88 -20.30 27.77
CA VAL A 555 -24.36 -21.61 28.18
C VAL A 555 -23.93 -21.52 29.65
N THR A 556 -24.31 -22.50 30.46
CA THR A 556 -24.12 -22.49 31.93
C THR A 556 -23.39 -23.71 32.48
N THR A 557 -22.89 -24.59 31.59
CA THR A 557 -22.24 -25.86 31.91
C THR A 557 -21.07 -26.12 30.96
N GLY A 558 -20.06 -26.86 31.43
CA GLY A 558 -18.82 -27.12 30.69
C GLY A 558 -17.69 -26.21 31.16
N SER A 559 -16.44 -26.69 31.06
CA SER A 559 -15.29 -26.01 31.66
C SER A 559 -15.11 -24.55 31.23
N PRO A 560 -15.32 -24.13 29.95
CA PRO A 560 -15.13 -22.73 29.56
C PRO A 560 -15.93 -21.72 30.40
N VAL A 561 -17.16 -22.06 30.81
CA VAL A 561 -18.05 -21.20 31.61
C VAL A 561 -18.10 -21.56 33.10
N THR A 562 -17.55 -22.71 33.51
CA THR A 562 -17.49 -23.10 34.93
C THR A 562 -16.16 -22.83 35.60
N ASP A 563 -15.09 -22.68 34.83
CA ASP A 563 -13.77 -22.34 35.33
C ASP A 563 -13.72 -20.87 35.80
N ALA A 564 -12.87 -20.58 36.78
CA ALA A 564 -12.82 -19.28 37.44
C ALA A 564 -11.37 -18.79 37.50
N PHE A 565 -11.00 -18.02 36.48
CA PHE A 565 -9.69 -17.44 36.24
C PHE A 565 -9.84 -15.94 36.00
N THR A 566 -8.75 -15.19 36.14
CA THR A 566 -8.65 -13.78 35.74
C THR A 566 -8.29 -13.77 34.25
N SER A 567 -9.28 -14.01 33.39
CA SER A 567 -9.07 -14.13 31.95
C SER A 567 -8.95 -12.75 31.29
N ARG A 568 -8.04 -12.60 30.31
CA ARG A 568 -7.74 -11.32 29.62
C ARG A 568 -8.05 -11.35 28.14
N SER A 569 -7.46 -12.28 27.37
CA SER A 569 -7.77 -12.49 25.94
C SER A 569 -8.47 -13.83 25.70
N VAL A 570 -9.17 -13.91 24.56
CA VAL A 570 -9.73 -15.14 23.99
C VAL A 570 -9.44 -15.19 22.50
N ASN A 571 -9.15 -16.38 21.98
CA ASN A 571 -9.16 -16.66 20.54
C ASN A 571 -9.93 -17.95 20.28
N TRP A 572 -10.71 -17.96 19.21
CA TRP A 572 -11.15 -19.19 18.55
C TRP A 572 -10.11 -19.59 17.50
N THR A 573 -9.74 -20.86 17.44
CA THR A 573 -8.78 -21.39 16.46
C THR A 573 -8.92 -22.90 16.32
N ASP A 574 -8.73 -23.47 15.13
CA ASP A 574 -8.62 -24.93 14.96
C ASP A 574 -7.13 -25.35 15.05
N PHE A 575 -6.61 -25.44 16.28
CA PHE A 575 -5.16 -25.66 16.53
C PHE A 575 -4.70 -27.09 16.22
N ASN A 576 -5.61 -28.05 16.10
CA ASN A 576 -5.30 -29.44 15.82
C ASN A 576 -5.63 -29.86 14.38
N ASN A 577 -6.08 -28.91 13.53
CA ASN A 577 -6.45 -29.13 12.14
C ASN A 577 -7.54 -30.22 11.97
N ASP A 578 -8.55 -30.25 12.87
CA ASP A 578 -9.69 -31.19 12.82
C ASP A 578 -11.01 -30.57 12.30
N GLY A 579 -10.99 -29.28 11.94
CA GLY A 579 -12.12 -28.57 11.32
C GLY A 579 -13.15 -28.04 12.31
N LYS A 580 -12.79 -27.90 13.59
CA LYS A 580 -13.65 -27.32 14.63
C LYS A 580 -12.91 -26.23 15.38
N LEU A 581 -13.61 -25.14 15.67
CA LEU A 581 -13.04 -24.06 16.47
C LEU A 581 -12.87 -24.53 17.93
N ASP A 582 -11.61 -24.65 18.34
CA ASP A 582 -11.18 -24.79 19.73
C ASP A 582 -11.09 -23.40 20.38
N LEU A 583 -11.06 -23.37 21.71
CA LEU A 583 -11.08 -22.13 22.47
C LEU A 583 -9.81 -21.99 23.32
N PHE A 584 -9.03 -20.95 23.04
CA PHE A 584 -7.89 -20.54 23.87
C PHE A 584 -8.24 -19.30 24.70
N VAL A 585 -7.88 -19.31 25.98
CA VAL A 585 -8.12 -18.19 26.91
C VAL A 585 -6.87 -17.93 27.76
N SER A 586 -6.28 -16.75 27.58
CA SER A 586 -5.14 -16.26 28.37
C SER A 586 -5.58 -15.74 29.73
N ASN A 587 -4.77 -15.98 30.76
CA ASN A 587 -5.09 -15.62 32.13
C ASN A 587 -3.92 -14.89 32.80
N GLU A 588 -4.28 -13.95 33.67
CA GLU A 588 -3.31 -13.12 34.36
C GLU A 588 -2.86 -13.75 35.70
N SER A 589 -2.18 -12.97 36.55
CA SER A 589 -1.93 -13.33 37.95
C SER A 589 -1.10 -14.62 38.20
N ASN A 590 -0.27 -15.05 37.24
CA ASN A 590 0.48 -16.32 37.27
C ASN A 590 -0.43 -17.55 37.27
N GLN A 591 -1.61 -17.43 36.66
CA GLN A 591 -2.45 -18.58 36.34
C GLN A 591 -1.94 -19.28 35.07
N ASN A 592 -2.48 -20.46 34.78
CA ASN A 592 -2.16 -21.19 33.56
C ASN A 592 -3.19 -20.89 32.48
N GLU A 593 -2.71 -20.92 31.24
CA GLU A 593 -3.53 -20.73 30.04
C GLU A 593 -4.48 -21.90 29.83
N ASN A 594 -5.69 -21.57 29.38
CA ASN A 594 -6.76 -22.53 29.21
C ASN A 594 -6.97 -22.81 27.72
N LEU A 595 -6.52 -23.99 27.27
CA LEU A 595 -6.85 -24.52 25.94
C LEU A 595 -7.96 -25.57 26.09
N TYR A 596 -9.08 -25.34 25.42
CA TYR A 596 -10.26 -26.19 25.42
C TYR A 596 -10.48 -26.73 24.00
N ARG A 597 -10.18 -28.02 23.79
CA ARG A 597 -10.47 -28.66 22.51
C ARG A 597 -11.96 -28.95 22.38
N ASN A 598 -12.54 -28.65 21.23
CA ASN A 598 -13.92 -28.86 20.85
C ASN A 598 -14.15 -30.30 20.39
N ASP A 599 -14.96 -31.04 21.14
CA ASP A 599 -15.27 -32.44 20.83
C ASP A 599 -16.39 -32.58 19.75
N GLY A 600 -16.85 -31.46 19.15
CA GLY A 600 -17.76 -31.44 17.99
C GLY A 600 -19.22 -31.75 18.31
N ASN A 601 -19.64 -31.51 19.55
CA ASN A 601 -21.02 -31.72 20.02
C ASN A 601 -21.49 -30.64 21.00
N GLY A 602 -20.85 -29.45 20.95
CA GLY A 602 -21.03 -28.38 21.92
C GLY A 602 -20.45 -28.68 23.31
N SER A 603 -19.54 -29.65 23.42
CA SER A 603 -18.75 -29.94 24.62
C SER A 603 -17.27 -29.73 24.35
N PHE A 604 -16.53 -29.38 25.39
CA PHE A 604 -15.10 -29.13 25.32
C PHE A 604 -14.31 -30.01 26.30
N THR A 605 -13.17 -30.51 25.85
CA THR A 605 -12.15 -31.17 26.66
C THR A 605 -11.02 -30.18 26.98
N LYS A 606 -10.86 -29.82 28.26
CA LYS A 606 -9.76 -28.97 28.71
C LYS A 606 -8.42 -29.73 28.69
N LEU A 607 -7.42 -29.19 27.99
CA LEU A 607 -6.05 -29.69 28.02
C LEU A 607 -5.37 -29.26 29.35
N THR A 608 -4.65 -30.19 29.98
CA THR A 608 -4.05 -29.99 31.32
C THR A 608 -2.57 -30.36 31.40
N THR A 609 -1.97 -30.72 30.26
CA THR A 609 -0.57 -31.13 30.12
C THR A 609 -0.01 -30.60 28.81
N GLY A 610 1.29 -30.27 28.79
CA GLY A 610 1.96 -29.65 27.65
C GLY A 610 2.54 -28.28 28.03
N PRO A 611 3.57 -27.79 27.35
CA PRO A 611 4.30 -26.59 27.80
C PRO A 611 3.46 -25.32 27.72
N LEU A 612 2.51 -25.22 26.77
CA LEU A 612 1.60 -24.08 26.63
C LEU A 612 0.73 -23.91 27.90
N VAL A 613 -0.12 -24.91 28.20
CA VAL A 613 -1.05 -24.91 29.36
C VAL A 613 -0.37 -25.13 30.73
N THR A 614 0.97 -25.15 30.79
CA THR A 614 1.74 -25.27 32.05
C THR A 614 2.88 -24.27 32.20
N ALA A 615 3.08 -23.35 31.23
CA ALA A 615 4.06 -22.28 31.37
C ALA A 615 3.70 -21.33 32.52
N GLY A 616 2.42 -20.95 32.56
CA GLY A 616 1.90 -19.89 33.40
C GLY A 616 2.42 -18.51 32.99
N GLY A 617 1.69 -17.47 33.36
CA GLY A 617 2.08 -16.10 33.01
C GLY A 617 1.24 -15.02 33.65
N LYS A 618 1.55 -13.78 33.30
CA LYS A 618 0.64 -12.64 33.46
C LYS A 618 0.15 -12.27 32.06
N THR A 619 -0.49 -13.23 31.39
CA THR A 619 -0.71 -13.14 29.96
C THR A 619 -1.88 -12.21 29.70
N MET A 620 -1.60 -11.12 28.98
CA MET A 620 -2.58 -10.11 28.57
C MET A 620 -3.17 -10.47 27.20
N SER A 621 -2.30 -10.81 26.24
CA SER A 621 -2.67 -11.17 24.86
C SER A 621 -2.21 -12.57 24.48
N SER A 622 -2.97 -13.13 23.54
CA SER A 622 -2.58 -14.26 22.72
C SER A 622 -2.92 -13.98 21.27
N SER A 623 -1.98 -14.24 20.38
CA SER A 623 -2.14 -14.12 18.93
C SER A 623 -1.68 -15.41 18.25
N TRP A 624 -2.49 -15.91 17.32
CA TRP A 624 -2.28 -17.17 16.62
C TRP A 624 -1.90 -16.93 15.15
N GLY A 625 -0.99 -17.75 14.62
CA GLY A 625 -0.49 -17.63 13.25
C GLY A 625 0.54 -18.72 12.95
N ASP A 626 0.64 -19.13 11.70
CA ASP A 626 1.65 -20.08 11.19
C ASP A 626 2.92 -19.27 10.85
N TYR A 627 3.87 -19.14 11.79
CA TYR A 627 4.99 -18.19 11.64
C TYR A 627 6.23 -18.80 10.96
N ASP A 628 6.36 -20.13 10.93
CA ASP A 628 7.43 -20.83 10.19
C ASP A 628 6.93 -21.57 8.94
N ASN A 629 5.71 -21.26 8.49
CA ASN A 629 5.09 -21.69 7.23
C ASN A 629 5.04 -23.24 7.11
N ASP A 630 4.72 -23.92 8.22
CA ASP A 630 4.67 -25.38 8.32
C ASP A 630 3.24 -25.98 8.21
N GLY A 631 2.21 -25.14 8.36
CA GLY A 631 0.80 -25.46 8.17
C GLY A 631 0.00 -25.75 9.45
N ASP A 632 0.65 -25.74 10.61
CA ASP A 632 0.02 -25.75 11.94
C ASP A 632 0.05 -24.33 12.56
N LEU A 633 -0.98 -23.95 13.33
CA LEU A 633 -1.05 -22.60 13.92
C LEU A 633 -0.29 -22.54 15.25
N ASP A 634 0.63 -21.59 15.35
CA ASP A 634 1.43 -21.30 16.55
C ASP A 634 0.77 -20.24 17.42
N VAL A 635 1.30 -20.04 18.64
CA VAL A 635 0.80 -19.01 19.56
C VAL A 635 1.91 -18.20 20.21
N PHE A 636 1.76 -16.87 20.13
CA PHE A 636 2.52 -15.90 20.92
C PHE A 636 1.69 -15.39 22.09
N LEU A 637 2.32 -15.23 23.27
CA LEU A 637 1.73 -14.78 24.52
C LEU A 637 2.43 -13.53 25.04
N ALA A 638 1.74 -12.38 25.01
CA ALA A 638 2.24 -11.11 25.57
C ALA A 638 2.05 -11.08 27.10
N ASN A 639 3.08 -10.74 27.86
CA ASN A 639 3.04 -10.79 29.33
C ASN A 639 3.30 -9.44 30.00
N ASP A 640 2.45 -9.06 30.96
CA ASP A 640 2.71 -7.95 31.88
C ASP A 640 3.89 -8.30 32.80
N GLN A 641 4.83 -7.37 32.97
CA GLN A 641 5.98 -7.45 33.87
C GLN A 641 6.80 -8.75 33.73
N GLY A 642 6.99 -9.24 32.51
CA GLY A 642 7.60 -10.54 32.23
C GLY A 642 8.38 -10.63 30.92
N ASN A 643 8.78 -11.87 30.60
CA ASN A 643 9.18 -12.23 29.25
C ASN A 643 7.97 -12.81 28.53
N ASP A 644 7.82 -12.45 27.26
CA ASP A 644 6.81 -13.03 26.39
C ASP A 644 7.11 -14.49 26.04
N GLY A 645 6.10 -15.21 25.60
CA GLY A 645 6.20 -16.62 25.21
C GLY A 645 5.89 -16.82 23.74
N LEU A 646 6.72 -17.56 23.02
CA LEU A 646 6.39 -18.10 21.70
C LEU A 646 6.36 -19.63 21.82
N PHE A 647 5.29 -20.24 21.33
CA PHE A 647 5.07 -21.68 21.34
C PHE A 647 4.75 -22.14 19.94
N ARG A 648 5.67 -22.91 19.34
CA ARG A 648 5.42 -23.54 18.06
C ARG A 648 4.55 -24.78 18.26
N ASN A 649 3.64 -25.04 17.34
CA ASN A 649 2.78 -26.22 17.29
C ASN A 649 3.41 -27.26 16.35
N ASP A 650 4.06 -28.30 16.87
CA ASP A 650 4.64 -29.39 16.05
C ASP A 650 3.54 -30.39 15.58
N GLY A 651 2.31 -29.90 15.41
CA GLY A 651 1.08 -30.65 15.15
C GLY A 651 0.65 -31.63 16.24
N ASN A 652 -0.43 -32.37 15.99
CA ASN A 652 -0.92 -33.48 16.82
C ASN A 652 -1.15 -33.12 18.32
N GLU A 653 -1.62 -31.90 18.61
CA GLU A 653 -1.78 -31.33 19.95
C GLU A 653 -0.45 -31.16 20.74
N THR A 654 0.71 -31.07 20.04
CA THR A 654 2.03 -30.94 20.68
C THR A 654 2.68 -29.58 20.44
N PHE A 655 2.92 -28.83 21.52
CA PHE A 655 3.59 -27.53 21.48
C PHE A 655 5.04 -27.63 21.96
N PHE A 656 5.93 -26.81 21.37
CA PHE A 656 7.30 -26.58 21.80
C PHE A 656 7.51 -25.11 22.19
N LYS A 657 7.95 -24.85 23.44
CA LYS A 657 8.21 -23.49 23.90
C LYS A 657 9.58 -23.01 23.42
N ILE A 658 9.60 -21.93 22.65
CA ILE A 658 10.83 -21.23 22.24
C ILE A 658 11.45 -20.53 23.47
N THR A 659 12.76 -20.71 23.68
CA THR A 659 13.48 -20.21 24.87
C THR A 659 14.62 -19.25 24.56
N THR A 660 14.83 -18.90 23.28
CA THR A 660 15.93 -18.07 22.79
C THR A 660 15.48 -17.21 21.62
N GLY A 661 16.13 -16.04 21.42
CA GLY A 661 15.77 -15.10 20.36
C GLY A 661 15.08 -13.85 20.92
N PRO A 662 15.09 -12.73 20.18
CA PRO A 662 14.70 -11.43 20.72
C PRO A 662 13.22 -11.35 21.12
N VAL A 663 12.34 -12.14 20.48
CA VAL A 663 10.91 -12.26 20.81
C VAL A 663 10.71 -12.65 22.29
N VAL A 664 11.40 -13.69 22.77
CA VAL A 664 11.23 -14.22 24.15
C VAL A 664 12.26 -13.67 25.16
N THR A 665 13.18 -12.80 24.74
CA THR A 665 14.20 -12.21 25.62
C THR A 665 14.22 -10.68 25.66
N SER A 666 13.37 -9.99 24.91
CA SER A 666 13.34 -8.51 24.89
C SER A 666 13.04 -7.90 26.26
N GLY A 667 12.09 -8.50 27.00
CA GLY A 667 11.57 -7.98 28.25
C GLY A 667 10.71 -6.73 28.01
N GLY A 668 9.41 -6.85 28.28
CA GLY A 668 8.44 -5.80 28.01
C GLY A 668 7.47 -5.61 29.17
N ASN A 669 6.50 -4.74 28.95
CA ASN A 669 5.28 -4.69 29.73
C ASN A 669 4.12 -4.78 28.75
N SER A 670 3.94 -5.98 28.20
CA SER A 670 3.31 -6.18 26.89
C SER A 670 1.82 -6.49 27.03
N PHE A 671 1.00 -5.80 26.23
CA PHE A 671 -0.46 -5.83 26.36
C PHE A 671 -1.18 -6.44 25.16
N ASN A 672 -0.85 -6.04 23.94
CA ASN A 672 -1.33 -6.63 22.70
C ASN A 672 -0.20 -7.25 21.88
N SER A 673 -0.55 -8.16 20.99
CA SER A 673 0.34 -8.81 20.03
C SER A 673 -0.39 -9.09 18.73
N GLU A 674 0.22 -8.78 17.59
CA GLU A 674 -0.39 -8.94 16.26
C GLU A 674 0.60 -9.58 15.28
N TRP A 675 0.12 -10.59 14.55
CA TRP A 675 0.83 -11.20 13.42
C TRP A 675 0.42 -10.51 12.11
N ALA A 676 1.39 -10.07 11.33
CA ALA A 676 1.20 -9.47 10.00
C ALA A 676 2.49 -9.65 9.18
N ASP A 677 2.37 -9.84 7.87
CA ASP A 677 3.51 -9.80 6.94
C ASP A 677 3.69 -8.31 6.56
N VAL A 678 4.59 -7.59 7.23
CA VAL A 678 4.62 -6.12 7.10
C VAL A 678 5.48 -5.64 5.94
N ASP A 679 6.46 -6.44 5.49
CA ASP A 679 7.32 -6.09 4.35
C ASP A 679 7.05 -6.88 3.04
N ASN A 680 5.97 -7.67 3.01
CA ASN A 680 5.47 -8.45 1.88
C ASN A 680 6.44 -9.57 1.43
N ASP A 681 7.29 -10.09 2.34
CA ASP A 681 8.31 -11.10 2.02
C ASP A 681 7.85 -12.57 2.08
N ALA A 682 6.60 -12.79 2.52
CA ALA A 682 5.89 -14.07 2.73
C ALA A 682 6.05 -14.75 4.10
N ASP A 683 6.77 -14.13 5.05
CA ASP A 683 6.87 -14.60 6.42
C ASP A 683 6.08 -13.69 7.39
N LEU A 684 5.44 -14.27 8.42
CA LEU A 684 4.68 -13.48 9.39
C LEU A 684 5.61 -12.79 10.41
N ASP A 685 5.55 -11.46 10.45
CA ASP A 685 6.18 -10.60 11.45
C ASP A 685 5.28 -10.42 12.69
N LEU A 686 5.89 -9.95 13.78
CA LEU A 686 5.21 -9.78 15.06
C LEU A 686 5.34 -8.35 15.59
N PHE A 687 4.22 -7.65 15.72
CA PHE A 687 4.12 -6.39 16.46
C PHE A 687 3.61 -6.63 17.89
N VAL A 688 4.20 -5.96 18.88
CA VAL A 688 3.85 -6.10 20.30
C VAL A 688 3.77 -4.74 20.97
N THR A 689 2.61 -4.40 21.52
CA THR A 689 2.40 -3.13 22.24
C THR A 689 2.90 -3.20 23.67
N ASN A 690 3.43 -2.09 24.19
CA ASN A 690 3.89 -1.99 25.57
C ASN A 690 3.26 -0.80 26.30
N SER A 691 2.86 -1.01 27.55
CA SER A 691 2.08 -0.07 28.36
C SER A 691 2.33 -0.19 29.86
N PHE A 692 1.99 0.86 30.62
CA PHE A 692 2.05 0.91 32.09
C PHE A 692 3.45 0.67 32.71
N TRP A 693 3.60 0.91 34.02
CA TRP A 693 4.76 0.54 34.85
C TRP A 693 6.18 0.77 34.28
N GLY A 694 6.86 1.82 34.74
CA GLY A 694 8.32 1.99 34.52
C GLY A 694 8.71 3.13 33.58
N GLY A 695 7.80 3.67 32.79
CA GLY A 695 8.04 4.86 31.95
C GLY A 695 7.03 4.99 30.82
N LEU A 696 7.39 5.76 29.80
CA LEU A 696 6.88 5.55 28.45
C LEU A 696 7.64 4.35 27.85
N TRP A 697 6.96 3.51 27.08
CA TRP A 697 7.54 2.32 26.48
C TRP A 697 7.59 2.45 24.96
N LYS A 698 8.55 1.76 24.36
CA LYS A 698 8.55 1.47 22.92
C LYS A 698 7.82 0.18 22.66
N ASN A 699 7.06 0.16 21.58
CA ASN A 699 6.52 -1.09 21.05
C ASN A 699 7.65 -1.91 20.41
N PHE A 700 7.41 -3.20 20.22
CA PHE A 700 8.36 -4.06 19.53
C PHE A 700 7.80 -4.43 18.15
N LEU A 701 8.64 -4.30 17.13
CA LEU A 701 8.43 -4.92 15.83
C LEU A 701 9.54 -5.96 15.67
N PHE A 702 9.16 -7.21 15.44
CA PHE A 702 10.08 -8.31 15.19
C PHE A 702 9.85 -8.78 13.76
N LEU A 703 10.83 -8.52 12.90
CA LEU A 703 10.81 -9.03 11.53
C LEU A 703 11.22 -10.50 11.55
N ASN A 704 10.50 -11.35 10.83
CA ASN A 704 10.87 -12.73 10.60
C ASN A 704 12.09 -12.78 9.66
N ASN A 705 12.86 -13.86 9.68
CA ASN A 705 14.03 -14.02 8.81
C ASN A 705 13.87 -15.18 7.80
N GLY A 706 12.66 -15.75 7.68
CA GLY A 706 12.36 -16.92 6.85
C GLY A 706 13.01 -18.24 7.27
N ASP A 707 13.53 -18.30 8.51
CA ASP A 707 14.13 -19.49 9.11
C ASP A 707 13.57 -19.83 10.50
N GLY A 708 12.41 -19.25 10.84
CA GLY A 708 11.77 -19.36 12.16
C GLY A 708 12.49 -18.57 13.25
N THR A 709 13.44 -17.70 12.90
CA THR A 709 14.07 -16.75 13.82
C THR A 709 13.69 -15.32 13.48
N PHE A 710 13.80 -14.42 14.46
CA PHE A 710 13.35 -13.03 14.33
C PHE A 710 14.48 -12.02 14.58
N THR A 711 14.41 -10.89 13.88
CA THR A 711 15.23 -9.70 14.07
C THR A 711 14.38 -8.59 14.70
N LYS A 712 14.77 -8.08 15.87
CA LYS A 712 14.08 -6.92 16.47
C LYS A 712 14.42 -5.65 15.69
N ASN A 713 13.41 -5.05 15.06
CA ASN A 713 13.54 -3.76 14.41
C ASN A 713 13.70 -2.65 15.46
N THR A 714 14.55 -1.68 15.19
CA THR A 714 14.81 -0.52 16.08
C THR A 714 14.89 0.80 15.32
N THR A 715 14.37 0.85 14.08
CA THR A 715 14.48 2.00 13.17
C THR A 715 13.12 2.44 12.63
N GLU A 716 12.17 1.52 12.47
CA GLU A 716 10.80 1.82 12.05
C GLU A 716 10.08 2.71 13.07
N ILE A 717 9.15 3.54 12.59
CA ILE A 717 8.46 4.51 13.45
C ILE A 717 7.60 3.80 14.53
N PRO A 718 6.80 2.77 14.21
CA PRO A 718 6.07 1.99 15.22
C PRO A 718 6.96 1.38 16.33
N ALA A 719 8.21 1.03 16.00
CA ALA A 719 9.17 0.45 16.94
C ALA A 719 10.02 1.49 17.71
N THR A 720 9.91 2.78 17.35
CA THR A 720 10.74 3.85 17.93
C THR A 720 9.95 4.92 18.68
N ASP A 721 8.66 5.08 18.41
CA ASP A 721 7.73 5.88 19.20
C ASP A 721 7.65 5.41 20.67
N GLU A 722 7.35 6.34 21.57
CA GLU A 722 7.28 6.11 23.02
C GLU A 722 5.91 6.53 23.58
N GLY A 723 5.17 5.58 24.15
CA GLY A 723 3.81 5.79 24.66
C GLY A 723 3.39 4.75 25.70
N TRP A 724 2.09 4.72 26.02
CA TRP A 724 1.41 3.55 26.57
C TRP A 724 0.45 3.06 25.50
N SER A 725 0.88 2.08 24.72
CA SER A 725 0.09 1.46 23.66
C SER A 725 -0.67 0.25 24.18
N TYR A 726 -1.97 0.16 23.94
CA TYR A 726 -2.84 -0.90 24.43
C TYR A 726 -3.19 -1.88 23.30
N GLY A 727 -4.42 -1.90 22.79
CA GLY A 727 -4.77 -2.60 21.56
C GLY A 727 -4.07 -2.01 20.32
N SER A 728 -3.92 -2.83 19.29
CA SER A 728 -3.48 -2.46 17.95
C SER A 728 -4.12 -3.36 16.92
N ALA A 729 -4.13 -2.96 15.65
CA ALA A 729 -4.61 -3.79 14.56
C ALA A 729 -3.99 -3.39 13.22
N PHE A 730 -3.84 -4.36 12.33
CA PHE A 730 -3.39 -4.23 10.96
C PHE A 730 -4.54 -4.30 9.93
N GLY A 731 -4.44 -3.52 8.87
CA GLY A 731 -5.36 -3.52 7.73
C GLY A 731 -4.86 -2.59 6.63
N ASP A 732 -5.11 -2.95 5.37
CA ASP A 732 -4.75 -2.16 4.18
C ASP A 732 -5.87 -1.13 3.92
N TRP A 733 -5.77 0.10 4.45
CA TRP A 733 -6.92 1.03 4.45
C TRP A 733 -7.12 1.78 3.14
N ASP A 734 -6.11 1.82 2.26
CA ASP A 734 -6.18 2.49 0.96
C ASP A 734 -5.99 1.55 -0.25
N CYS A 735 -5.97 0.24 0.03
CA CYS A 735 -5.99 -0.87 -0.92
C CYS A 735 -4.79 -0.87 -1.88
N ASP A 736 -3.60 -0.56 -1.35
CA ASP A 736 -2.36 -0.45 -2.13
C ASP A 736 -1.49 -1.72 -2.08
N GLY A 737 -1.72 -2.59 -1.10
CA GLY A 737 -1.12 -3.91 -0.98
C GLY A 737 -0.34 -4.20 0.29
N ASP A 738 -0.26 -3.24 1.22
CA ASP A 738 0.43 -3.47 2.47
C ASP A 738 -0.34 -3.01 3.71
N LEU A 739 0.00 -3.65 4.83
CA LEU A 739 -0.80 -3.59 6.04
C LEU A 739 -0.40 -2.36 6.87
N ASP A 740 -1.29 -1.37 6.92
CA ASP A 740 -1.20 -0.23 7.82
C ASP A 740 -1.46 -0.62 9.27
N LEU A 741 -1.06 0.24 10.21
CA LEU A 741 -1.11 -0.05 11.64
C LEU A 741 -1.81 1.06 12.43
N GLY A 742 -2.91 0.71 13.10
CA GLY A 742 -3.55 1.53 14.13
C GLY A 742 -3.15 1.07 15.54
N VAL A 743 -2.88 2.01 16.46
CA VAL A 743 -2.49 1.70 17.84
C VAL A 743 -3.19 2.61 18.84
N ALA A 744 -3.98 2.02 19.75
CA ALA A 744 -4.67 2.72 20.83
C ALA A 744 -3.71 3.12 21.96
N THR A 745 -3.95 4.28 22.58
CA THR A 745 -3.10 4.86 23.62
C THR A 745 -3.87 5.23 24.89
N CYS A 746 -3.31 4.86 26.06
CA CYS A 746 -4.04 4.90 27.34
C CYS A 746 -3.25 5.49 28.52
N PHE A 747 -2.35 6.46 28.32
CA PHE A 747 -1.65 7.12 29.45
C PHE A 747 -2.58 8.04 30.25
N ASN A 748 -3.52 8.69 29.56
CA ASN A 748 -4.65 9.47 30.09
C ASN A 748 -5.46 10.01 28.90
N ALA A 749 -6.73 10.37 29.17
CA ALA A 749 -7.71 11.02 28.28
C ALA A 749 -7.30 12.32 27.53
N ASN A 750 -6.03 12.70 27.47
CA ASN A 750 -5.49 13.77 26.62
C ASN A 750 -4.45 13.26 25.60
N GLN A 751 -4.19 11.95 25.51
CA GLN A 751 -3.36 11.37 24.45
C GLN A 751 -4.19 11.11 23.20
N THR A 752 -3.52 11.16 22.05
CA THR A 752 -4.05 10.82 20.74
C THR A 752 -3.44 9.50 20.28
N ASP A 753 -4.26 8.66 19.67
CA ASP A 753 -3.84 7.37 19.13
C ASP A 753 -2.83 7.51 18.00
N TYR A 754 -2.14 6.41 17.67
CA TYR A 754 -1.20 6.38 16.57
C TYR A 754 -1.80 5.67 15.36
N LEU A 755 -1.41 6.16 14.19
CA LEU A 755 -1.82 5.66 12.90
C LEU A 755 -0.58 5.73 11.98
N TYR A 756 -0.20 4.60 11.41
CA TYR A 756 1.00 4.44 10.60
C TYR A 756 0.60 3.88 9.24
N GLU A 757 1.00 4.62 8.21
CA GLU A 757 0.82 4.26 6.80
C GLU A 757 2.03 3.39 6.44
N ASN A 758 1.79 2.17 5.97
CA ASN A 758 2.85 1.32 5.43
C ASN A 758 3.16 1.76 3.98
N HIS A 759 4.29 1.31 3.44
CA HIS A 759 4.71 1.56 2.07
C HIS A 759 5.46 0.33 1.50
N SER A 760 5.18 -0.89 1.96
CA SER A 760 6.04 -2.05 1.68
C SER A 760 5.87 -2.69 0.31
N ALA A 761 4.66 -2.69 -0.28
CA ALA A 761 4.42 -3.05 -1.68
C ALA A 761 5.18 -2.10 -2.63
N GLU A 762 5.50 -0.89 -2.17
CA GLU A 762 6.38 0.04 -2.89
C GLU A 762 7.83 -0.47 -3.10
N ASN A 763 8.28 -1.47 -2.33
CA ASN A 763 9.57 -2.14 -2.56
C ASN A 763 9.58 -2.98 -3.84
N GLY A 764 8.40 -3.26 -4.42
CA GLY A 764 8.23 -4.16 -5.55
C GLY A 764 8.14 -5.63 -5.16
N ASN A 765 7.93 -5.93 -3.88
CA ASN A 765 7.38 -7.19 -3.42
C ASN A 765 5.91 -7.28 -3.86
N ASN A 766 5.51 -8.46 -4.31
CA ASN A 766 4.15 -8.77 -4.69
C ASN A 766 3.32 -9.15 -3.45
N TRP A 767 1.99 -9.08 -3.55
CA TRP A 767 1.05 -9.35 -2.46
C TRP A 767 -0.25 -10.01 -2.97
N LEU A 768 -1.11 -10.49 -2.07
CA LEU A 768 -2.46 -10.94 -2.39
C LEU A 768 -3.39 -10.78 -1.18
N GLU A 769 -4.57 -10.20 -1.39
CA GLU A 769 -5.59 -10.08 -0.34
C GLU A 769 -6.88 -10.82 -0.73
N ILE A 770 -7.49 -11.52 0.24
CA ILE A 770 -8.66 -12.38 0.02
C ILE A 770 -9.75 -12.10 1.07
N LYS A 771 -10.84 -11.44 0.66
CA LYS A 771 -12.09 -11.29 1.44
C LYS A 771 -12.98 -12.51 1.18
N LEU A 772 -13.27 -13.28 2.22
CA LEU A 772 -14.19 -14.43 2.14
C LEU A 772 -15.62 -14.04 2.50
N ILE A 773 -16.60 -14.67 1.86
CA ILE A 773 -18.03 -14.54 2.16
C ILE A 773 -18.67 -15.92 2.26
N GLY A 774 -19.06 -16.32 3.47
CA GLY A 774 -19.79 -17.58 3.71
C GLY A 774 -21.21 -17.56 3.13
N THR A 775 -21.76 -18.74 2.86
CA THR A 775 -23.16 -18.94 2.41
C THR A 775 -23.87 -20.11 3.08
N THR A 776 -23.11 -21.14 3.45
CA THR A 776 -23.46 -22.26 4.33
C THR A 776 -22.70 -22.12 5.65
N SER A 777 -21.43 -21.74 5.58
CA SER A 777 -20.66 -21.19 6.71
C SER A 777 -21.19 -19.80 7.09
N ASN A 778 -20.88 -19.34 8.30
CA ASN A 778 -21.17 -17.98 8.76
C ASN A 778 -20.67 -16.92 7.75
N ARG A 779 -21.40 -15.81 7.58
CA ARG A 779 -21.17 -14.83 6.50
C ARG A 779 -19.75 -14.25 6.54
N SER A 780 -19.26 -13.91 7.73
CA SER A 780 -17.90 -13.40 7.96
C SER A 780 -16.79 -14.43 7.73
N ALA A 781 -17.13 -15.69 7.41
CA ALA A 781 -16.21 -16.79 7.16
C ALA A 781 -15.24 -17.09 8.32
N ILE A 782 -15.58 -16.71 9.54
CA ILE A 782 -14.76 -16.95 10.74
C ILE A 782 -14.58 -18.47 10.93
N GLY A 783 -13.34 -18.89 11.12
CA GLY A 783 -12.90 -20.28 11.12
C GLY A 783 -12.55 -20.87 9.75
N ALA A 784 -12.67 -20.10 8.66
CA ALA A 784 -12.13 -20.52 7.37
C ALA A 784 -10.60 -20.44 7.36
N LYS A 785 -9.96 -21.42 6.71
CA LYS A 785 -8.51 -21.48 6.51
C LYS A 785 -8.18 -21.29 5.04
N ILE A 786 -7.19 -20.44 4.76
CA ILE A 786 -6.71 -20.12 3.42
C ILE A 786 -5.24 -20.52 3.35
N ARG A 787 -4.91 -21.41 2.42
CA ARG A 787 -3.53 -21.81 2.13
C ARG A 787 -3.13 -21.28 0.76
N VAL A 788 -2.12 -20.42 0.71
CA VAL A 788 -1.57 -19.84 -0.53
C VAL A 788 -0.18 -20.41 -0.77
N THR A 789 0.01 -21.10 -1.90
CA THR A 789 1.29 -21.65 -2.32
C THR A 789 1.86 -20.85 -3.50
N ALA A 790 3.09 -20.38 -3.35
CA ALA A 790 3.81 -19.54 -4.30
C ALA A 790 5.21 -20.10 -4.58
N THR A 791 5.84 -19.67 -5.68
CA THR A 791 7.28 -19.92 -5.90
C THR A 791 8.07 -18.65 -5.61
N ILE A 792 8.68 -18.59 -4.44
CA ILE A 792 9.37 -17.42 -3.88
C ILE A 792 10.87 -17.70 -3.83
N ASN A 793 11.68 -16.82 -4.41
CA ASN A 793 13.13 -16.96 -4.55
C ASN A 793 13.57 -18.33 -5.15
N GLY A 794 12.68 -18.96 -5.93
CA GLY A 794 12.87 -20.30 -6.52
C GLY A 794 12.57 -21.49 -5.60
N GLN A 795 12.07 -21.25 -4.37
CA GLN A 795 11.51 -22.26 -3.45
C GLN A 795 9.98 -22.28 -3.55
N GLN A 796 9.35 -23.41 -3.25
CA GLN A 796 7.90 -23.46 -3.09
C GLN A 796 7.57 -23.20 -1.61
N ILE A 797 6.89 -22.10 -1.33
CA ILE A 797 6.44 -21.71 0.02
C ILE A 797 4.92 -21.85 0.06
N THR A 798 4.36 -22.31 1.19
CA THR A 798 2.91 -22.31 1.44
C THR A 798 2.65 -21.56 2.74
N GLN A 799 1.85 -20.52 2.67
CA GLN A 799 1.41 -19.73 3.81
C GLN A 799 0.00 -20.13 4.22
N LEU A 800 -0.30 -20.08 5.52
CA LEU A 800 -1.63 -20.25 6.08
C LEU A 800 -2.13 -18.94 6.72
N ARG A 801 -3.43 -18.65 6.54
CA ARG A 801 -4.18 -17.66 7.33
C ARG A 801 -5.51 -18.29 7.77
N GLU A 802 -5.91 -18.06 9.01
CA GLU A 802 -7.22 -18.43 9.57
C GLU A 802 -8.03 -17.14 9.80
N ILE A 803 -9.27 -17.08 9.28
CA ILE A 803 -10.14 -15.90 9.48
C ILE A 803 -10.68 -15.92 10.91
N SER A 804 -10.42 -14.85 11.68
CA SER A 804 -10.87 -14.74 13.07
C SER A 804 -11.45 -13.35 13.38
N ALA A 805 -12.27 -13.27 14.42
CA ALA A 805 -12.76 -12.00 14.97
C ALA A 805 -11.85 -11.44 16.10
N GLN A 806 -10.64 -11.98 16.26
CA GLN A 806 -9.72 -11.60 17.33
C GLN A 806 -8.27 -11.93 17.01
N SER A 807 -7.48 -10.90 16.81
CA SER A 807 -6.08 -11.01 16.38
C SER A 807 -5.12 -10.90 17.58
N GLY A 808 -5.53 -10.13 18.60
CA GLY A 808 -4.91 -10.05 19.92
C GLY A 808 -5.82 -9.49 21.01
N TYR A 809 -5.25 -9.13 22.16
CA TYR A 809 -5.96 -8.42 23.24
C TYR A 809 -6.34 -6.99 22.84
N CYS A 810 -7.65 -6.76 22.73
CA CYS A 810 -8.21 -5.50 22.26
C CYS A 810 -7.74 -5.13 20.83
N GLY A 811 -7.46 -6.13 20.00
CA GLY A 811 -7.08 -5.98 18.59
C GLY A 811 -7.91 -6.87 17.67
N GLN A 812 -8.44 -6.31 16.59
CA GLN A 812 -9.02 -7.05 15.47
C GLN A 812 -8.48 -6.48 14.16
N ASN A 813 -7.59 -7.24 13.53
CA ASN A 813 -7.12 -6.98 12.17
C ASN A 813 -8.30 -7.09 11.20
N GLN A 814 -8.10 -6.61 9.98
CA GLN A 814 -9.11 -6.74 8.94
C GLN A 814 -9.52 -8.21 8.71
N LEU A 815 -10.79 -8.42 8.33
CA LEU A 815 -11.33 -9.76 8.07
C LEU A 815 -10.86 -10.36 6.72
N ALA A 816 -10.24 -9.57 5.84
CA ALA A 816 -9.61 -10.11 4.63
C ALA A 816 -8.21 -10.64 4.97
N ALA A 817 -7.86 -11.80 4.42
CA ALA A 817 -6.54 -12.40 4.63
C ALA A 817 -5.53 -11.84 3.65
N HIS A 818 -4.47 -11.24 4.18
CA HIS A 818 -3.33 -10.73 3.42
C HIS A 818 -2.16 -11.73 3.41
N PHE A 819 -1.47 -11.79 2.27
CA PHE A 819 -0.32 -12.62 1.98
C PHE A 819 0.73 -11.79 1.22
N GLY A 820 1.91 -11.57 1.78
CA GLY A 820 3.07 -11.16 0.99
C GLY A 820 3.54 -12.29 0.10
N LEU A 821 4.10 -11.96 -1.05
CA LEU A 821 4.48 -12.91 -2.10
C LEU A 821 5.89 -12.67 -2.64
N ALA A 822 6.63 -11.70 -2.12
CA ALA A 822 7.99 -11.34 -2.54
C ALA A 822 8.12 -11.24 -4.08
N ASP A 823 8.84 -12.15 -4.75
CA ASP A 823 9.05 -12.15 -6.20
C ASP A 823 8.03 -12.99 -7.01
N ALA A 824 7.02 -13.58 -6.36
CA ALA A 824 6.07 -14.49 -7.02
C ALA A 824 4.93 -13.75 -7.74
N ASP A 825 4.87 -13.85 -9.08
CA ASP A 825 3.81 -13.26 -9.90
C ASP A 825 2.48 -14.07 -9.89
N LEU A 826 2.54 -15.35 -9.51
CA LEU A 826 1.43 -16.31 -9.59
C LEU A 826 1.38 -17.24 -8.39
N VAL A 827 0.17 -17.55 -7.92
CA VAL A 827 -0.07 -18.49 -6.80
C VAL A 827 -1.12 -19.56 -7.12
N THR A 828 -1.13 -20.61 -6.30
CA THR A 828 -2.27 -21.52 -6.12
C THR A 828 -2.86 -21.32 -4.73
N MET A 829 -4.18 -21.40 -4.60
CA MET A 829 -4.90 -21.15 -3.35
C MET A 829 -5.85 -22.30 -3.03
N ALA A 830 -5.86 -22.74 -1.78
CA ALA A 830 -6.87 -23.60 -1.20
C ALA A 830 -7.64 -22.83 -0.12
N VAL A 831 -8.97 -22.99 -0.09
CA VAL A 831 -9.83 -22.44 0.97
C VAL A 831 -10.66 -23.58 1.56
N GLU A 832 -10.49 -23.79 2.86
CA GLU A 832 -11.22 -24.72 3.70
C GLU A 832 -12.24 -23.92 4.51
N TRP A 833 -13.53 -24.15 4.22
CA TRP A 833 -14.64 -23.44 4.85
C TRP A 833 -15.14 -24.18 6.10
N PRO A 834 -15.70 -23.47 7.12
CA PRO A 834 -16.32 -24.09 8.30
C PRO A 834 -17.39 -25.16 7.98
N SER A 835 -18.07 -25.04 6.83
CA SER A 835 -19.02 -26.04 6.31
C SER A 835 -18.39 -27.38 5.90
N GLY A 836 -17.05 -27.50 5.89
CA GLY A 836 -16.31 -28.63 5.35
C GLY A 836 -16.21 -28.62 3.81
N LEU A 837 -16.56 -27.51 3.15
CA LEU A 837 -16.27 -27.32 1.74
C LEU A 837 -14.79 -26.98 1.55
N GLU A 838 -14.13 -27.65 0.60
CA GLU A 838 -12.81 -27.26 0.09
C GLU A 838 -12.95 -26.64 -1.31
N GLN A 839 -12.27 -25.53 -1.56
CA GLN A 839 -12.17 -24.91 -2.88
C GLN A 839 -10.71 -24.70 -3.28
N LEU A 840 -10.38 -25.06 -4.52
CA LEU A 840 -9.00 -25.00 -5.05
C LEU A 840 -8.93 -24.12 -6.29
N PHE A 841 -7.93 -23.25 -6.34
CA PHE A 841 -7.68 -22.27 -7.39
C PHE A 841 -6.20 -22.28 -7.79
N GLY A 842 -5.88 -21.91 -9.03
CA GLY A 842 -4.50 -21.93 -9.50
C GLY A 842 -4.24 -20.96 -10.65
N ASN A 843 -3.00 -20.48 -10.70
CA ASN A 843 -2.59 -19.35 -11.56
C ASN A 843 -3.35 -18.07 -11.24
N LEU A 844 -3.62 -17.81 -9.96
CA LEU A 844 -4.09 -16.50 -9.51
C LEU A 844 -2.92 -15.52 -9.61
N ALA A 845 -3.15 -14.36 -10.20
CA ALA A 845 -2.16 -13.30 -10.27
C ALA A 845 -2.04 -12.58 -8.92
N ALA A 846 -0.81 -12.17 -8.59
CA ALA A 846 -0.55 -11.29 -7.46
C ALA A 846 -1.02 -9.85 -7.70
N ASN A 847 -0.94 -9.04 -6.65
CA ASN A 847 -1.24 -7.61 -6.56
C ASN A 847 -2.72 -7.27 -6.78
N HIS A 848 -3.58 -8.04 -6.12
CA HIS A 848 -5.04 -8.01 -6.27
C HIS A 848 -5.77 -8.29 -4.95
N CYS A 849 -6.84 -7.55 -4.68
CA CYS A 849 -7.89 -7.97 -3.74
C CYS A 849 -8.88 -8.90 -4.45
N LEU A 850 -9.13 -10.07 -3.86
CA LEU A 850 -10.09 -11.06 -4.35
C LEU A 850 -11.25 -11.17 -3.36
N THR A 851 -12.48 -11.12 -3.87
CA THR A 851 -13.64 -11.56 -3.09
C THR A 851 -14.03 -12.96 -3.52
N LEU A 852 -14.08 -13.90 -2.56
CA LEU A 852 -14.51 -15.27 -2.78
C LEU A 852 -15.78 -15.56 -1.99
N ILE A 853 -16.85 -15.90 -2.72
CA ILE A 853 -18.10 -16.39 -2.13
C ILE A 853 -18.03 -17.92 -2.07
N GLU A 854 -18.40 -18.49 -0.93
CA GLU A 854 -18.43 -19.95 -0.69
C GLU A 854 -19.19 -20.70 -1.79
N GLY A 855 -18.56 -21.72 -2.36
CA GLY A 855 -19.10 -22.52 -3.45
C GLY A 855 -19.05 -21.87 -4.83
N GLN A 856 -18.52 -20.65 -4.96
CA GLN A 856 -18.39 -19.91 -6.23
C GLN A 856 -16.93 -19.76 -6.67
N ALA A 857 -16.71 -19.31 -7.90
CA ALA A 857 -15.38 -18.90 -8.35
C ALA A 857 -15.02 -17.52 -7.76
N PRO A 858 -13.74 -17.22 -7.50
CA PRO A 858 -13.33 -15.91 -7.00
C PRO A 858 -13.67 -14.84 -8.03
N THR A 859 -14.26 -13.76 -7.54
CA THR A 859 -14.43 -12.53 -8.31
C THR A 859 -13.31 -11.59 -7.93
N SER A 860 -12.40 -11.33 -8.89
CA SER A 860 -11.44 -10.23 -8.75
C SER A 860 -12.20 -8.92 -8.67
N VAL A 861 -12.13 -8.21 -7.54
CA VAL A 861 -12.71 -6.87 -7.47
C VAL A 861 -11.66 -5.90 -8.00
N SER A 862 -11.73 -5.62 -9.30
CA SER A 862 -11.01 -4.48 -9.84
C SER A 862 -11.67 -3.19 -9.31
N GLN A 863 -10.98 -2.46 -8.43
CA GLN A 863 -11.20 -1.05 -8.07
C GLN A 863 -10.97 -0.11 -9.30
N SER A 864 -11.63 -0.43 -10.43
CA SER A 864 -11.82 0.35 -11.66
C SER A 864 -12.46 -0.54 -12.73
N PRO A 865 -13.50 -0.09 -13.45
CA PRO A 865 -14.09 -0.84 -14.57
C PRO A 865 -13.18 -0.77 -15.81
N SER A 866 -12.02 -1.43 -15.76
CA SER A 866 -11.21 -1.72 -16.93
C SER A 866 -11.68 -3.06 -17.51
N SER A 867 -12.08 -3.04 -18.78
CA SER A 867 -12.84 -4.10 -19.44
C SER A 867 -12.20 -5.49 -19.34
N GLN A 868 -12.61 -6.30 -18.37
CA GLN A 868 -12.71 -7.73 -18.60
C GLN A 868 -13.80 -7.94 -19.67
N ASP A 869 -13.43 -8.57 -20.78
CA ASP A 869 -14.37 -9.01 -21.79
C ASP A 869 -15.13 -10.19 -21.18
N ASN A 870 -16.38 -9.96 -20.74
CA ASN A 870 -17.24 -10.95 -20.05
C ASN A 870 -17.45 -12.20 -20.91
N ARG A 871 -16.51 -13.14 -20.83
CA ARG A 871 -16.52 -14.42 -21.54
C ARG A 871 -16.58 -15.52 -20.51
N SER A 872 -17.80 -15.93 -20.19
CA SER A 872 -18.05 -17.09 -19.36
C SER A 872 -17.42 -18.33 -20.01
N LEU A 873 -16.76 -19.16 -19.21
CA LEU A 873 -16.43 -20.54 -19.54
C LEU A 873 -17.03 -21.42 -18.45
N ILE A 874 -17.89 -22.36 -18.84
CA ILE A 874 -18.62 -23.25 -17.94
C ILE A 874 -18.32 -24.69 -18.35
N LEU A 875 -17.86 -25.50 -17.40
CA LEU A 875 -17.67 -26.94 -17.57
C LEU A 875 -18.80 -27.69 -16.87
N GLN A 876 -19.62 -28.42 -17.62
CA GLN A 876 -20.78 -29.13 -17.05
C GLN A 876 -21.04 -30.51 -17.68
N PRO A 877 -21.43 -31.53 -16.89
CA PRO A 877 -21.42 -31.53 -15.42
C PRO A 877 -20.00 -31.50 -14.86
N ASN A 878 -19.81 -30.93 -13.68
CA ASN A 878 -18.57 -31.00 -12.91
C ASN A 878 -18.92 -31.32 -11.45
N PRO A 879 -18.48 -32.46 -10.88
CA PRO A 879 -17.72 -33.54 -11.51
C PRO A 879 -18.51 -34.27 -12.63
N SER A 880 -17.79 -34.83 -13.61
CA SER A 880 -18.37 -35.70 -14.66
C SER A 880 -17.91 -37.15 -14.51
N SER A 881 -18.66 -38.07 -15.12
CA SER A 881 -18.37 -39.51 -15.17
C SER A 881 -18.45 -40.12 -16.59
N ASP A 882 -18.73 -39.31 -17.62
CA ASP A 882 -18.87 -39.79 -19.01
C ASP A 882 -18.30 -38.79 -20.04
N SER A 883 -18.77 -37.53 -19.99
CA SER A 883 -18.36 -36.48 -20.93
C SER A 883 -18.53 -35.09 -20.32
N VAL A 884 -17.77 -34.12 -20.84
CA VAL A 884 -17.80 -32.73 -20.37
C VAL A 884 -18.32 -31.84 -21.50
N LYS A 885 -19.32 -31.00 -21.22
CA LYS A 885 -19.61 -29.85 -22.06
C LYS A 885 -18.74 -28.69 -21.63
N VAL A 886 -17.94 -28.20 -22.57
CA VAL A 886 -17.25 -26.92 -22.53
C VAL A 886 -18.21 -25.90 -23.15
N VAL A 887 -18.66 -24.91 -22.39
CA VAL A 887 -19.65 -23.91 -22.82
C VAL A 887 -19.06 -22.52 -22.65
N TRP A 888 -19.12 -21.66 -23.67
CA TRP A 888 -18.56 -20.31 -23.58
C TRP A 888 -19.20 -19.30 -24.52
N GLU A 889 -19.05 -18.01 -24.21
CA GLU A 889 -19.39 -16.91 -25.11
C GLU A 889 -18.15 -16.21 -25.69
N GLN A 890 -18.22 -15.76 -26.94
CA GLN A 890 -17.15 -14.98 -27.57
C GLN A 890 -17.67 -13.91 -28.56
N GLN A 891 -16.95 -12.81 -28.70
CA GLN A 891 -17.38 -11.64 -29.49
C GLN A 891 -17.25 -11.78 -31.02
N LYS A 892 -16.46 -12.75 -31.51
CA LYS A 892 -16.12 -12.92 -32.94
C LYS A 892 -16.11 -14.40 -33.29
N SER A 893 -16.43 -14.77 -34.54
CA SER A 893 -16.22 -16.15 -35.01
C SER A 893 -14.74 -16.39 -35.33
N GLU A 894 -14.14 -17.41 -34.72
CA GLU A 894 -12.73 -17.79 -34.92
C GLU A 894 -12.50 -19.27 -34.55
N THR A 895 -11.28 -19.78 -34.74
CA THR A 895 -10.91 -21.10 -34.19
C THR A 895 -10.29 -20.87 -32.82
N VAL A 896 -10.81 -21.59 -31.83
CA VAL A 896 -10.33 -21.55 -30.43
C VAL A 896 -9.59 -22.85 -30.14
N LEU A 897 -8.46 -22.75 -29.44
CA LEU A 897 -7.66 -23.87 -28.99
C LEU A 897 -8.08 -24.25 -27.56
N LEU A 898 -8.68 -25.43 -27.42
CA LEU A 898 -8.84 -26.11 -26.14
C LEU A 898 -7.49 -26.66 -25.71
N LEU A 899 -7.14 -26.42 -24.44
CA LEU A 899 -5.97 -26.96 -23.75
C LEU A 899 -6.45 -27.59 -22.45
N VAL A 900 -5.96 -28.77 -22.12
CA VAL A 900 -6.28 -29.47 -20.86
C VAL A 900 -4.98 -29.91 -20.20
N PHE A 901 -4.79 -29.54 -18.94
CA PHE A 901 -3.60 -29.87 -18.15
C PHE A 901 -3.98 -30.71 -16.94
N ASP A 902 -3.05 -31.55 -16.47
CA ASP A 902 -3.16 -32.24 -15.18
C ASP A 902 -2.71 -31.35 -14.00
N LEU A 903 -2.72 -31.92 -12.79
CA LEU A 903 -2.30 -31.25 -11.55
C LEU A 903 -0.83 -30.80 -11.55
N GLU A 904 0.02 -31.35 -12.42
CA GLU A 904 1.44 -30.99 -12.54
C GLU A 904 1.66 -29.93 -13.65
N ALA A 905 0.58 -29.23 -14.06
CA ALA A 905 0.54 -28.26 -15.16
C ALA A 905 1.02 -28.81 -16.52
N LYS A 906 1.01 -30.13 -16.70
CA LYS A 906 1.43 -30.78 -17.94
C LYS A 906 0.25 -30.91 -18.89
N LEU A 907 0.44 -30.46 -20.13
CA LEU A 907 -0.59 -30.54 -21.17
C LEU A 907 -0.89 -32.02 -21.50
N VAL A 908 -2.11 -32.47 -21.20
CA VAL A 908 -2.58 -33.85 -21.42
C VAL A 908 -3.50 -33.99 -22.63
N HIS A 909 -4.23 -32.94 -23.03
CA HIS A 909 -5.06 -32.92 -24.24
C HIS A 909 -5.11 -31.53 -24.86
N THR A 910 -5.29 -31.46 -26.18
CA THR A 910 -5.52 -30.20 -26.90
C THR A 910 -6.33 -30.41 -28.18
N GLN A 911 -7.23 -29.46 -28.51
CA GLN A 911 -8.12 -29.55 -29.65
C GLN A 911 -8.46 -28.17 -30.25
N ASN A 912 -8.41 -28.05 -31.57
CA ASN A 912 -8.88 -26.85 -32.26
C ASN A 912 -10.40 -26.96 -32.51
N ILE A 913 -11.17 -25.97 -32.04
CA ILE A 913 -12.63 -25.91 -32.13
C ILE A 913 -13.04 -24.70 -32.99
N PRO A 914 -13.75 -24.91 -34.12
CA PRO A 914 -14.38 -23.82 -34.86
C PRO A 914 -15.54 -23.22 -34.06
N ALA A 915 -15.47 -21.94 -33.74
CA ALA A 915 -16.39 -21.26 -32.83
C ALA A 915 -17.02 -20.01 -33.49
N ASN A 916 -18.26 -19.71 -33.09
CA ASN A 916 -19.02 -18.57 -33.61
C ASN A 916 -19.07 -17.41 -32.61
N ALA A 917 -19.33 -16.20 -33.09
CA ALA A 917 -19.74 -15.10 -32.21
C ALA A 917 -21.05 -15.47 -31.48
N GLY A 918 -21.12 -15.18 -30.17
CA GLY A 918 -22.18 -15.59 -29.26
C GLY A 918 -21.86 -16.86 -28.49
N HIS A 919 -22.91 -17.59 -28.08
CA HIS A 919 -22.85 -18.84 -27.31
C HIS A 919 -22.33 -20.02 -28.14
N ASN A 920 -21.43 -20.80 -27.55
CA ASN A 920 -20.86 -22.02 -28.10
C ASN A 920 -20.93 -23.16 -27.07
N GLU A 921 -21.18 -24.38 -27.54
CA GLU A 921 -21.06 -25.61 -26.75
C GLU A 921 -20.19 -26.61 -27.50
N TRP A 922 -19.27 -27.25 -26.78
CA TRP A 922 -18.43 -28.32 -27.29
C TRP A 922 -18.42 -29.50 -26.31
N ALA A 923 -18.61 -30.72 -26.82
CA ALA A 923 -18.52 -31.92 -26.02
C ALA A 923 -17.10 -32.50 -26.10
N MET A 924 -16.39 -32.50 -24.98
CA MET A 924 -15.13 -33.24 -24.85
C MET A 924 -15.47 -34.74 -24.92
N THR A 925 -14.97 -35.40 -25.97
CA THR A 925 -15.32 -36.78 -26.35
C THR A 925 -14.14 -37.74 -26.25
N GLU A 926 -12.95 -37.25 -25.87
CA GLU A 926 -11.81 -38.11 -25.52
C GLU A 926 -11.87 -38.51 -24.04
N HIS A 927 -11.64 -39.80 -23.78
CA HIS A 927 -11.60 -40.33 -22.42
C HIS A 927 -10.25 -40.03 -21.76
N LEU A 928 -10.18 -38.90 -21.06
CA LEU A 928 -9.14 -38.67 -20.04
C LEU A 928 -9.36 -39.64 -18.85
N PRO A 929 -8.29 -40.05 -18.14
CA PRO A 929 -8.40 -40.82 -16.90
C PRO A 929 -9.25 -40.13 -15.83
N ALA A 930 -9.66 -40.89 -14.80
CA ALA A 930 -10.22 -40.29 -13.59
C ALA A 930 -9.14 -39.44 -12.89
N GLY A 931 -9.48 -38.21 -12.52
CA GLY A 931 -8.53 -37.20 -12.07
C GLY A 931 -9.10 -35.78 -12.11
N ASN A 932 -8.30 -34.84 -11.61
CA ASN A 932 -8.58 -33.41 -11.68
C ASN A 932 -7.76 -32.79 -12.82
N TYR A 933 -8.39 -31.96 -13.65
CA TYR A 933 -7.77 -31.31 -14.80
C TYR A 933 -8.16 -29.83 -14.86
N THR A 934 -7.27 -28.97 -15.33
CA THR A 934 -7.63 -27.60 -15.73
C THR A 934 -7.93 -27.57 -17.22
N VAL A 935 -8.93 -26.77 -17.61
CA VAL A 935 -9.31 -26.53 -19.01
C VAL A 935 -9.16 -25.05 -19.32
N THR A 936 -8.48 -24.77 -20.41
CA THR A 936 -8.21 -23.43 -20.95
C THR A 936 -8.72 -23.34 -22.38
N LEU A 937 -9.31 -22.21 -22.75
CA LEU A 937 -9.69 -21.86 -24.13
C LEU A 937 -8.88 -20.66 -24.60
N GLN A 938 -8.08 -20.82 -25.64
CA GLN A 938 -7.25 -19.78 -26.23
C GLN A 938 -7.75 -19.42 -27.64
N GLY A 939 -8.25 -18.20 -27.83
CA GLY A 939 -8.50 -17.66 -29.16
C GLY A 939 -7.27 -16.95 -29.73
N LYS A 940 -7.44 -16.24 -30.84
CA LYS A 940 -6.32 -15.62 -31.54
C LYS A 940 -5.69 -14.44 -30.77
N ASP A 941 -6.55 -13.66 -30.10
CA ASP A 941 -6.19 -12.41 -29.42
C ASP A 941 -6.66 -12.41 -27.94
N TRP A 942 -6.96 -13.58 -27.35
CA TRP A 942 -7.52 -13.74 -25.99
C TRP A 942 -7.34 -15.17 -25.45
N GLU A 943 -7.43 -15.33 -24.13
CA GLU A 943 -7.39 -16.62 -23.44
C GLU A 943 -8.32 -16.60 -22.22
N VAL A 944 -9.00 -17.71 -21.94
CA VAL A 944 -9.76 -17.96 -20.71
C VAL A 944 -9.15 -19.18 -20.04
N VAL A 945 -8.44 -18.96 -18.94
CA VAL A 945 -7.61 -19.95 -18.26
C VAL A 945 -8.37 -20.62 -17.12
N GLY A 946 -8.07 -21.90 -16.85
CA GLY A 946 -8.12 -22.43 -15.48
C GLY A 946 -9.49 -22.88 -14.95
N GLN A 947 -10.47 -23.20 -15.78
CA GLN A 947 -11.69 -23.85 -15.30
C GLN A 947 -11.40 -25.33 -14.96
N TRP A 948 -11.60 -25.72 -13.70
CA TRP A 948 -11.35 -27.08 -13.23
C TRP A 948 -12.44 -28.07 -13.63
N ILE A 949 -12.05 -29.30 -13.97
CA ILE A 949 -12.96 -30.44 -14.07
C ILE A 949 -12.42 -31.64 -13.30
N LYS A 950 -13.29 -32.26 -12.48
CA LYS A 950 -13.06 -33.56 -11.87
C LYS A 950 -13.77 -34.66 -12.66
N LEU A 951 -12.99 -35.58 -13.21
CA LEU A 951 -13.47 -36.79 -13.88
C LEU A 951 -13.43 -37.97 -12.89
N LYS A 952 -14.55 -38.69 -12.77
CA LYS A 952 -14.76 -39.81 -11.85
C LYS A 952 -14.63 -41.17 -12.54
#